data_AF-A0A7K5Y0D0-F1
#
_entry.id   AF-A0A7K5Y0D0-F1
#
_cell.length_a   1.000
_cell.length_b   1.000
_cell.length_c   1.000
_cell.angle_alpha   90.00
_cell.angle_beta   90.00
_cell.angle_gamma   90.00
#
_symmetry.space_group_name_H-M   'P 1'
#
loop_
_entity.id
_entity.type
_entity.pdbx_description
1 polymer ?
#
loop_
_entity_poly.entity_id
_entity_poly.type
_entity_poly.pdbx_seq_one_letter_code
_entity_poly.pdbx_strand_id
1 'polypeptide(L)'
;MELGDYEQPVVMREENKRRRRRMKPHCTSSNLSSMELISIEFILPTSNKHTKVPEMMLLEIAGNCTVEQMKAQIWMRAIEMSQTTDFYHTFTPDQFILQYQKKGQWYEIYDKHQVLQTLDCILYWKVLQKKVGKIYVVQKQKPSEEVQEFQRQLNDLIGYDVTDVSNVHDDELEFTRRRLVTPRMIEVACRDPKLYAMHPWTTSKPLPEYLFKKITNNNIFIIIHRGTTSQKIKVSIDDTPDMILHSFFTKMAKKKSLMDIPEDHSELDFVLRICGRDEYITGETPIKDFHWIRQCLKNGEEIHLVLDNPPDPSEDEVQKEEWPLVDDCTGVTGYHEQLTIDGKDHEKVFTISLWDCNRKFRVKIIGIDIPVLPRNTDLTVFVEANIQHGQQLLSQRRTSSKPFTEEVLWNIWLEFDIKIKDLPKGALLNLQIYCGKAQGLSTKTNLQSHESPNSDSKCKTQLLYYVNLLLIDHRFLLRSGEYVLHMWKIPGKGEEQGSINADKLTSATNPDKENSMAISIVLDKYCHPIALPKHRIPSDPQGDRTRAEMPNQLRKQLEEIIATDPLNPLSPEDKELLWHFRYESIKHPKAYPKLLSSVKWGQQEIVAKTYQLLAKKEVWDQSTLDVGLTMQLLDCNFSDENVRAMAVQKLESLEDDDVLHYLLQLVQAVKFEPYHDSALARFLLKRGLRNKRIGHFLFWFLRSEIAQSMHYQQRFAVILEAYLRGCGKAMLHDFMKQVQVIELLHKVTMEIKSVSAEKYDVTSQVIAQLRQKLEKLQSSKLPESFRVPYDPGLRAGALVV
;
A
#
# COMPACT_ATOMS: atom_id res chain seq x y z
N MET A 1 7.18 -57.16 -24.74
CA MET A 1 8.36 -56.99 -25.61
C MET A 1 8.40 -55.51 -25.95
N GLU A 2 9.42 -54.82 -25.44
CA GLU A 2 9.90 -53.44 -25.75
C GLU A 2 8.89 -52.27 -25.55
N LEU A 3 8.91 -51.53 -24.43
CA LEU A 3 9.84 -50.47 -23.97
C LEU A 3 9.92 -49.25 -24.91
N GLY A 4 9.41 -48.12 -24.40
CA GLY A 4 9.62 -46.77 -24.89
C GLY A 4 9.44 -45.80 -23.73
N ASP A 5 10.57 -45.44 -23.11
CA ASP A 5 10.69 -44.64 -21.90
C ASP A 5 10.12 -43.21 -22.05
N TYR A 6 9.24 -42.83 -21.13
CA TYR A 6 8.94 -41.44 -20.79
C TYR A 6 9.44 -41.19 -19.37
N GLU A 7 10.66 -40.68 -19.23
CA GLU A 7 11.15 -40.13 -17.97
C GLU A 7 10.43 -38.80 -17.68
N GLN A 8 9.51 -38.82 -16.72
CA GLN A 8 9.08 -37.63 -15.99
C GLN A 8 10.20 -37.21 -15.03
N PRO A 9 10.64 -35.94 -15.01
CA PRO A 9 11.51 -35.48 -13.94
C PRO A 9 10.68 -35.26 -12.68
N VAL A 10 10.83 -36.18 -11.74
CA VAL A 10 10.46 -36.06 -10.33
C VAL A 10 11.25 -34.89 -9.73
N VAL A 11 10.57 -33.77 -9.48
CA VAL A 11 11.18 -32.65 -8.73
C VAL A 11 10.97 -32.92 -7.24
N MET A 12 12.00 -33.51 -6.63
CA MET A 12 12.15 -33.61 -5.18
C MET A 12 12.15 -32.21 -4.55
N ARG A 13 11.38 -32.08 -3.47
CA ARG A 13 11.20 -30.89 -2.65
C ARG A 13 12.49 -30.59 -1.88
N GLU A 14 13.45 -29.92 -2.49
CA GLU A 14 14.56 -29.31 -1.77
C GLU A 14 14.12 -27.99 -1.12
N GLU A 15 14.34 -27.88 0.19
CA GLU A 15 14.22 -26.68 1.00
C GLU A 15 15.07 -25.53 0.41
N ASN A 16 14.49 -24.83 -0.56
CA ASN A 16 15.03 -23.58 -1.03
C ASN A 16 14.82 -22.54 0.07
N LYS A 17 15.83 -22.41 0.95
CA LYS A 17 16.19 -21.13 1.57
C LYS A 17 16.41 -20.13 0.44
N ARG A 18 15.32 -19.54 -0.06
CA ARG A 18 15.31 -18.43 -1.01
C ARG A 18 15.96 -17.24 -0.30
N ARG A 19 17.29 -17.21 -0.31
CA ARG A 19 18.05 -15.96 -0.24
C ARG A 19 17.51 -15.12 -1.39
N ARG A 20 16.61 -14.18 -1.07
CA ARG A 20 16.30 -13.04 -1.92
C ARG A 20 17.65 -12.37 -2.22
N ARG A 21 18.31 -12.76 -3.31
CA ARG A 21 19.31 -11.92 -3.95
C ARG A 21 18.54 -10.71 -4.42
N ARG A 22 18.40 -9.71 -3.55
CA ARG A 22 18.34 -8.31 -4.01
C ARG A 22 19.45 -8.22 -5.05
N MET A 23 19.11 -7.95 -6.31
CA MET A 23 20.09 -7.46 -7.25
C MET A 23 20.64 -6.19 -6.60
N LYS A 24 21.79 -6.30 -5.93
CA LYS A 24 22.58 -5.14 -5.57
C LYS A 24 22.85 -4.46 -6.91
N PRO A 25 22.50 -3.17 -7.10
CA PRO A 25 22.90 -2.46 -8.30
C PRO A 25 24.43 -2.53 -8.35
N HIS A 26 24.95 -3.26 -9.33
CA HIS A 26 26.37 -3.34 -9.55
C HIS A 26 26.79 -2.00 -10.16
N CYS A 27 27.21 -1.08 -9.30
CA CYS A 27 27.71 0.22 -9.71
C CYS A 27 29.20 0.05 -10.00
N THR A 28 29.53 -0.33 -11.22
CA THR A 28 30.90 -0.18 -11.71
C THR A 28 31.15 1.31 -11.94
N SER A 29 32.24 1.80 -11.35
CA SER A 29 32.79 3.13 -11.56
C SER A 29 33.13 3.31 -13.05
N SER A 30 32.17 3.80 -13.83
CA SER A 30 32.42 4.37 -15.13
C SER A 30 31.92 5.80 -15.10
N ASN A 31 32.79 6.73 -15.49
CA ASN A 31 32.45 8.14 -15.68
C ASN A 31 31.26 8.20 -16.65
N LEU A 32 30.06 8.41 -16.11
CA LEU A 32 28.85 8.64 -16.91
C LEU A 32 28.99 10.02 -17.54
N SER A 33 29.51 10.04 -18.76
CA SER A 33 29.38 11.16 -19.69
C SER A 33 27.90 11.57 -19.75
N SER A 34 27.63 12.86 -19.55
CA SER A 34 26.30 13.44 -19.38
C SER A 34 25.43 13.44 -20.64
N MET A 35 25.88 12.83 -21.75
CA MET A 35 25.15 12.77 -23.03
C MET A 35 25.37 11.45 -23.77
N GLU A 36 25.03 10.32 -23.16
CA GLU A 36 25.04 9.04 -23.87
C GLU A 36 23.85 8.99 -24.84
N LEU A 37 24.14 8.94 -26.15
CA LEU A 37 23.15 8.61 -27.18
C LEU A 37 22.84 7.11 -27.10
N ILE A 38 21.56 6.77 -27.08
CA ILE A 38 21.07 5.40 -26.97
C ILE A 38 20.44 5.03 -28.31
N SER A 39 21.04 4.06 -29.00
CA SER A 39 20.50 3.53 -30.26
C SER A 39 19.39 2.51 -29.98
N ILE A 40 18.18 2.79 -30.47
CA ILE A 40 17.00 1.96 -30.25
C ILE A 40 16.32 1.70 -31.59
N GLU A 41 15.99 0.43 -31.83
CA GLU A 41 15.17 0.02 -32.97
C GLU A 41 13.68 0.01 -32.56
N PHE A 42 12.88 0.80 -33.26
CA PHE A 42 11.44 0.90 -33.07
C PHE A 42 10.72 0.08 -34.13
N ILE A 43 9.82 -0.78 -33.69
CA ILE A 43 8.92 -1.56 -34.54
C ILE A 43 7.59 -0.83 -34.58
N LEU A 44 7.24 -0.31 -35.75
CA LEU A 44 6.08 0.53 -35.98
C LEU A 44 4.80 -0.30 -36.16
N PRO A 45 3.62 0.29 -35.91
CA PRO A 45 2.33 -0.38 -36.10
C PRO A 45 1.99 -0.60 -37.58
N THR A 46 2.61 0.15 -38.48
CA THR A 46 2.45 0.04 -39.94
C THR A 46 3.34 -1.06 -40.50
N SER A 47 2.92 -1.64 -41.63
CA SER A 47 3.69 -2.67 -42.34
C SER A 47 3.93 -2.24 -43.77
N ASN A 48 5.07 -2.67 -44.32
CA ASN A 48 5.41 -2.41 -45.71
C ASN A 48 4.38 -3.08 -46.63
N LYS A 49 3.82 -2.30 -47.58
CA LYS A 49 2.73 -2.73 -48.47
C LYS A 49 3.10 -3.95 -49.32
N HIS A 50 4.39 -4.17 -49.60
CA HIS A 50 4.86 -5.25 -50.47
C HIS A 50 5.27 -6.51 -49.70
N THR A 51 5.89 -6.37 -48.53
CA THR A 51 6.45 -7.50 -47.78
C THR A 51 5.56 -7.97 -46.61
N LYS A 52 4.57 -7.16 -46.20
CA LYS A 52 3.76 -7.35 -44.97
C LYS A 52 4.59 -7.47 -43.68
N VAL A 53 5.86 -7.06 -43.72
CA VAL A 53 6.73 -7.00 -42.54
C VAL A 53 6.50 -5.65 -41.85
N PRO A 54 6.49 -5.60 -40.50
CA PRO A 54 6.41 -4.34 -39.77
C PRO A 54 7.51 -3.37 -40.19
N GLU A 55 7.16 -2.10 -40.34
CA GLU A 55 8.15 -1.05 -40.59
C GLU A 55 9.05 -0.90 -39.35
N MET A 56 10.35 -0.74 -39.57
CA MET A 56 11.35 -0.62 -38.51
C MET A 56 12.15 0.66 -38.69
N MET A 57 12.49 1.29 -37.57
CA MET A 57 13.24 2.55 -37.55
C MET A 57 14.30 2.53 -36.46
N LEU A 58 15.55 2.81 -36.81
CA LEU A 58 16.62 3.00 -35.86
C LEU A 58 16.75 4.50 -35.52
N LEU A 59 16.67 4.84 -34.24
CA LEU A 59 16.88 6.20 -33.75
C LEU A 59 17.98 6.23 -32.68
N GLU A 60 18.76 7.31 -32.67
CA GLU A 60 19.68 7.63 -31.59
C GLU A 60 19.07 8.74 -30.74
N ILE A 61 18.70 8.38 -29.51
CA ILE A 61 17.97 9.29 -28.62
C ILE A 61 18.85 9.59 -27.41
N ALA A 62 18.90 10.85 -27.00
CA ALA A 62 19.65 11.25 -25.82
C ALA A 62 19.09 10.57 -24.56
N GLY A 63 19.96 9.96 -23.74
CA GLY A 63 19.54 9.23 -22.55
C GLY A 63 18.82 10.07 -21.49
N ASN A 64 18.94 11.39 -21.54
CA ASN A 64 18.25 12.33 -20.66
C ASN A 64 16.88 12.83 -21.19
N CYS A 65 16.47 12.38 -22.37
CA CYS A 65 15.16 12.63 -22.96
C CYS A 65 14.05 11.95 -22.13
N THR A 66 12.86 12.54 -22.05
CA THR A 66 11.69 11.87 -21.45
C THR A 66 11.06 10.87 -22.42
N VAL A 67 10.24 9.95 -21.90
CA VAL A 67 9.45 9.01 -22.71
C VAL A 67 8.50 9.76 -23.66
N GLU A 68 7.85 10.82 -23.20
CA GLU A 68 6.97 11.67 -24.01
C GLU A 68 7.70 12.27 -25.21
N GLN A 69 8.90 12.82 -24.99
CA GLN A 69 9.74 13.38 -26.03
C GLN A 69 10.26 12.31 -26.99
N MET A 70 10.68 11.15 -26.48
CA MET A 70 11.04 10.00 -27.31
C MET A 70 9.86 9.62 -28.22
N LYS A 71 8.65 9.54 -27.66
CA LYS A 71 7.44 9.21 -28.40
C LYS A 71 7.13 10.23 -29.50
N ALA A 72 7.32 11.52 -29.23
CA ALA A 72 7.18 12.58 -30.23
C ALA A 72 8.21 12.44 -31.36
N GLN A 73 9.48 12.15 -31.05
CA GLN A 73 10.51 11.93 -32.06
C GLN A 73 10.22 10.71 -32.94
N ILE A 74 9.77 9.60 -32.34
CA ILE A 74 9.32 8.41 -33.07
C ILE A 74 8.19 8.80 -34.05
N TRP A 75 7.20 9.57 -33.57
CA TRP A 75 6.05 9.95 -34.39
C TRP A 75 6.43 10.85 -35.56
N MET A 76 7.23 11.89 -35.32
CA MET A 76 7.70 12.80 -36.38
C MET A 76 8.50 12.03 -37.43
N ARG A 77 9.43 11.16 -37.00
CA ARG A 77 10.24 10.40 -37.94
C ARG A 77 9.43 9.35 -38.70
N ALA A 78 8.40 8.78 -38.09
CA ALA A 78 7.49 7.86 -38.77
C ALA A 78 6.70 8.57 -39.89
N ILE A 79 6.27 9.82 -39.69
CA ILE A 79 5.62 10.64 -40.73
C ILE A 79 6.56 10.89 -41.91
N GLU A 80 7.85 11.12 -41.66
CA GLU A 80 8.84 11.37 -42.72
C GLU A 80 9.22 10.11 -43.51
N MET A 81 9.23 8.95 -42.87
CA MET A 81 9.81 7.71 -43.43
C MET A 81 8.78 6.67 -43.88
N SER A 82 7.57 6.64 -43.30
CA SER A 82 6.60 5.58 -43.55
C SER A 82 5.97 5.68 -44.94
N GLN A 83 5.70 4.53 -45.57
CA GLN A 83 4.95 4.47 -46.84
C GLN A 83 3.44 4.66 -46.66
N THR A 84 3.00 4.78 -45.40
CA THR A 84 1.61 4.94 -44.96
C THR A 84 1.47 6.19 -44.09
N THR A 85 1.90 7.35 -44.60
CA THR A 85 1.86 8.63 -43.88
C THR A 85 0.45 9.00 -43.39
N ASP A 86 -0.59 8.69 -44.17
CA ASP A 86 -2.00 8.96 -43.81
C ASP A 86 -2.40 8.32 -42.48
N PHE A 87 -1.82 7.17 -42.13
CA PHE A 87 -2.03 6.52 -40.84
C PHE A 87 -1.60 7.44 -39.69
N TYR A 88 -0.39 8.00 -39.78
CA TYR A 88 0.18 8.85 -38.73
C TYR A 88 -0.45 10.24 -38.65
N HIS A 89 -1.11 10.69 -39.71
CA HIS A 89 -1.95 11.90 -39.70
C HIS A 89 -3.34 11.65 -39.11
N THR A 90 -3.85 10.41 -39.18
CA THR A 90 -5.20 10.05 -38.69
C THR A 90 -5.20 9.80 -37.18
N PHE A 91 -4.12 9.23 -36.63
CA PHE A 91 -4.02 8.89 -35.22
C PHE A 91 -3.09 9.84 -34.46
N THR A 92 -3.30 9.96 -33.14
CA THR A 92 -2.41 10.71 -32.25
C THR A 92 -1.43 9.76 -31.55
N PRO A 93 -0.24 10.23 -31.15
CA PRO A 93 0.72 9.42 -30.40
C PRO A 93 0.09 8.77 -29.16
N ASP A 94 -0.80 9.47 -28.45
CA ASP A 94 -1.44 9.01 -27.20
C ASP A 94 -2.31 7.75 -27.34
N GLN A 95 -2.72 7.42 -28.57
CA GLN A 95 -3.45 6.20 -28.87
C GLN A 95 -2.54 4.97 -28.98
N PHE A 96 -1.23 5.14 -28.79
CA PHE A 96 -0.23 4.08 -28.86
C PHE A 96 0.56 3.99 -27.56
N ILE A 97 0.93 2.77 -27.22
CA ILE A 97 1.78 2.44 -26.09
C ILE A 97 3.12 1.90 -26.59
N LEU A 98 4.16 2.12 -25.79
CA LEU A 98 5.49 1.62 -26.08
C LEU A 98 5.72 0.37 -25.24
N GLN A 99 6.10 -0.73 -25.88
CA GLN A 99 6.31 -2.01 -25.21
C GLN A 99 7.69 -2.59 -25.53
N TYR A 100 8.21 -3.39 -24.61
CA TYR A 100 9.42 -4.17 -24.86
C TYR A 100 9.33 -5.54 -24.20
N GLN A 101 10.20 -6.45 -24.63
CA GLN A 101 10.22 -7.81 -24.10
C GLN A 101 11.43 -8.01 -23.18
N LYS A 102 11.19 -8.61 -22.01
CA LYS A 102 12.21 -8.99 -21.03
C LYS A 102 11.87 -10.36 -20.47
N LYS A 103 12.80 -11.31 -20.59
CA LYS A 103 12.63 -12.70 -20.12
C LYS A 103 11.32 -13.36 -20.58
N GLY A 104 10.91 -13.11 -21.83
CA GLY A 104 9.69 -13.66 -22.42
C GLY A 104 8.39 -12.91 -22.08
N GLN A 105 8.41 -11.93 -21.17
CA GLN A 105 7.25 -11.13 -20.79
C GLN A 105 7.25 -9.75 -21.46
N TRP A 106 6.05 -9.21 -21.69
CA TRP A 106 5.82 -7.89 -22.26
C TRP A 106 5.66 -6.84 -21.16
N TYR A 107 6.41 -5.75 -21.30
CA TYR A 107 6.38 -4.60 -20.39
C TYR A 107 6.04 -3.34 -21.17
N GLU A 108 5.17 -2.50 -20.60
CA GLU A 108 4.85 -1.17 -21.10
C GLU A 108 5.78 -0.14 -20.48
N ILE A 109 6.31 0.75 -21.33
CA ILE A 109 6.98 1.99 -20.92
C ILE A 109 5.87 3.01 -20.63
N TYR A 110 5.37 2.95 -19.39
CA TYR A 110 4.13 3.59 -18.98
C TYR A 110 4.27 5.08 -18.63
N ASP A 111 5.33 5.44 -17.89
CA ASP A 111 5.47 6.81 -17.38
C ASP A 111 6.06 7.75 -18.43
N LYS A 112 5.21 8.66 -18.93
CA LYS A 112 5.59 9.66 -19.94
C LYS A 112 6.70 10.61 -19.48
N HIS A 113 6.82 10.85 -18.17
CA HIS A 113 7.83 11.76 -17.60
C HIS A 113 9.14 11.06 -17.24
N GLN A 114 9.20 9.73 -17.33
CA GLN A 114 10.39 8.99 -17.01
C GLN A 114 11.54 9.31 -17.97
N VAL A 115 12.74 9.45 -17.42
CA VAL A 115 13.95 9.70 -18.18
C VAL A 115 14.44 8.41 -18.84
N LEU A 116 14.72 8.45 -20.15
CA LEU A 116 15.01 7.28 -20.99
C LEU A 116 16.09 6.34 -20.41
N GLN A 117 17.22 6.89 -19.93
CA GLN A 117 18.31 6.08 -19.36
C GLN A 117 17.95 5.34 -18.06
N THR A 118 16.85 5.72 -17.39
CA THR A 118 16.39 5.06 -16.16
C THR A 118 15.40 3.92 -16.45
N LEU A 119 14.96 3.78 -17.71
CA LEU A 119 14.09 2.69 -18.11
C LEU A 119 14.75 1.33 -17.87
N ASP A 120 13.98 0.39 -17.34
CA ASP A 120 14.48 -0.94 -17.03
C ASP A 120 15.00 -1.66 -18.29
N CYS A 121 14.33 -1.51 -19.43
CA CYS A 121 14.76 -2.08 -20.71
C CYS A 121 16.19 -1.67 -21.08
N ILE A 122 16.53 -0.38 -20.92
CA ILE A 122 17.87 0.15 -21.20
C ILE A 122 18.89 -0.45 -20.26
N LEU A 123 18.61 -0.46 -18.95
CA LEU A 123 19.49 -1.05 -17.94
C LEU A 123 19.71 -2.55 -18.20
N TYR A 124 18.66 -3.27 -18.56
CA TYR A 124 18.69 -4.68 -18.90
C TYR A 124 19.56 -4.96 -20.13
N TRP A 125 19.42 -4.17 -21.19
CA TRP A 125 20.25 -4.30 -22.40
C TRP A 125 21.73 -3.99 -22.14
N LYS A 126 22.02 -2.98 -21.30
CA LYS A 126 23.40 -2.69 -20.86
C LYS A 126 24.03 -3.87 -20.13
N VAL A 127 23.29 -4.51 -19.22
CA VAL A 127 23.76 -5.72 -18.50
C VAL A 127 24.01 -6.88 -19.46
N LEU A 128 23.18 -7.03 -20.49
CA LEU A 128 23.35 -8.04 -21.53
C LEU A 128 24.39 -7.67 -22.61
N GLN A 129 25.04 -6.51 -22.50
CA GLN A 129 25.95 -5.96 -23.52
C GLN A 129 25.32 -5.86 -24.92
N LYS A 130 24.00 -5.68 -24.98
CA LYS A 130 23.26 -5.53 -26.23
C LYS A 130 23.38 -4.08 -26.71
N LYS A 131 23.95 -3.87 -27.90
CA LYS A 131 24.16 -2.53 -28.48
C LYS A 131 22.87 -1.82 -28.90
N VAL A 132 21.87 -2.57 -29.39
CA VAL A 132 20.59 -2.02 -29.86
C VAL A 132 19.44 -2.83 -29.29
N GLY A 133 18.54 -2.16 -28.59
CA GLY A 133 17.30 -2.75 -28.09
C GLY A 133 16.12 -2.58 -29.06
N LYS A 134 15.04 -3.32 -28.80
CA LYS A 134 13.81 -3.26 -29.60
C LYS A 134 12.67 -2.72 -28.74
N ILE A 135 11.97 -1.71 -29.23
CA ILE A 135 10.72 -1.19 -28.65
C ILE A 135 9.63 -1.29 -29.70
N TYR A 136 8.47 -1.79 -29.29
CA TYR A 136 7.30 -1.98 -30.14
C TYR A 136 6.30 -0.85 -29.87
N VAL A 137 5.84 -0.21 -30.94
CA VAL A 137 4.80 0.82 -30.88
C VAL A 137 3.47 0.14 -31.20
N VAL A 138 2.63 -0.03 -30.19
CA VAL A 138 1.40 -0.83 -30.28
C VAL A 138 0.19 0.05 -30.05
N GLN A 139 -0.84 -0.10 -30.87
CA GLN A 139 -2.09 0.64 -30.68
C GLN A 139 -2.79 0.19 -29.39
N LYS A 140 -3.22 1.15 -28.56
CA LYS A 140 -3.94 0.88 -27.33
C LYS A 140 -5.29 0.26 -27.68
N GLN A 141 -5.52 -0.96 -27.21
CA GLN A 141 -6.77 -1.67 -27.43
C GLN A 141 -7.85 -1.16 -26.46
N LYS A 142 -9.10 -1.13 -26.91
CA LYS A 142 -10.23 -0.88 -26.02
C LYS A 142 -10.47 -2.14 -25.19
N PRO A 143 -10.77 -2.00 -23.88
CA PRO A 143 -11.07 -3.16 -23.04
C PRO A 143 -12.29 -3.91 -23.59
N SER A 144 -12.23 -5.23 -23.56
CA SER A 144 -13.34 -6.12 -23.96
C SER A 144 -14.56 -5.94 -23.04
N GLU A 145 -15.75 -6.34 -23.52
CA GLU A 145 -16.98 -6.27 -22.72
C GLU A 145 -16.88 -7.13 -21.44
N GLU A 146 -16.20 -8.28 -21.52
CA GLU A 146 -15.92 -9.15 -20.38
C GLU A 146 -15.06 -8.46 -19.32
N VAL A 147 -14.02 -7.72 -19.72
CA VAL A 147 -13.18 -6.94 -18.79
C VAL A 147 -13.97 -5.80 -18.15
N GLN A 148 -14.85 -5.15 -18.90
CA GLN A 148 -15.71 -4.10 -18.36
C GLN A 148 -16.72 -4.65 -17.35
N GLU A 149 -17.31 -5.82 -17.63
CA GLU A 149 -18.22 -6.49 -16.71
C GLU A 149 -17.53 -6.93 -15.43
N PHE A 150 -16.33 -7.51 -15.55
CA PHE A 150 -15.54 -7.84 -14.36
C PHE A 150 -15.17 -6.60 -13.55
N GLN A 151 -14.82 -5.49 -14.20
CA GLN A 151 -14.57 -4.23 -13.49
C GLN A 151 -15.81 -3.74 -12.73
N ARG A 152 -17.02 -3.85 -13.31
CA ARG A 152 -18.27 -3.50 -12.61
C ARG A 152 -18.46 -4.36 -11.36
N GLN A 153 -18.26 -5.67 -11.48
CA GLN A 153 -18.34 -6.60 -10.34
C GLN A 153 -17.33 -6.25 -9.24
N LEU A 154 -16.10 -5.88 -9.61
CA LEU A 154 -15.10 -5.42 -8.65
C LEU A 154 -15.52 -4.11 -7.96
N ASN A 155 -16.04 -3.15 -8.72
CA ASN A 155 -16.49 -1.86 -8.17
C ASN A 155 -17.63 -2.07 -7.14
N ASP A 156 -18.57 -2.98 -7.41
CA ASP A 156 -19.64 -3.34 -6.49
C ASP A 156 -19.09 -3.98 -5.20
N LEU A 157 -18.15 -4.93 -5.32
CA LEU A 157 -17.49 -5.57 -4.17
C LEU A 157 -16.71 -4.58 -3.31
N ILE A 158 -16.01 -3.65 -3.95
CA ILE A 158 -15.20 -2.63 -3.28
C ILE A 158 -16.11 -1.59 -2.62
N GLY A 159 -17.22 -1.23 -3.28
CA GLY A 159 -18.05 -0.08 -2.94
C GLY A 159 -17.44 1.26 -3.37
N TYR A 160 -16.51 1.24 -4.33
CA TYR A 160 -15.84 2.43 -4.88
C TYR A 160 -15.38 2.14 -6.31
N ASP A 161 -15.58 3.09 -7.22
CA ASP A 161 -15.08 2.99 -8.60
C ASP A 161 -13.65 3.53 -8.69
N VAL A 162 -12.68 2.61 -8.71
CA VAL A 162 -11.25 2.94 -8.85
C VAL A 162 -10.87 3.47 -10.24
N THR A 163 -11.79 3.42 -11.21
CA THR A 163 -11.59 3.96 -12.55
C THR A 163 -12.10 5.39 -12.69
N ASP A 164 -12.79 5.91 -11.66
CA ASP A 164 -13.27 7.29 -11.66
C ASP A 164 -12.12 8.29 -11.44
N VAL A 165 -11.85 9.06 -12.49
CA VAL A 165 -10.83 10.12 -12.50
C VAL A 165 -11.40 11.51 -12.20
N SER A 166 -12.70 11.64 -11.91
CA SER A 166 -13.38 12.92 -11.72
C SER A 166 -12.89 13.73 -10.50
N ASN A 167 -12.32 13.04 -9.51
CA ASN A 167 -11.95 13.59 -8.20
C ASN A 167 -10.43 13.55 -7.94
N VAL A 168 -9.60 13.47 -8.98
CA VAL A 168 -8.14 13.34 -8.83
C VAL A 168 -7.42 14.54 -9.44
N HIS A 169 -6.45 15.09 -8.71
CA HIS A 169 -5.58 16.18 -9.17
C HIS A 169 -4.39 15.68 -10.01
N ASP A 170 -4.20 14.37 -10.10
CA ASP A 170 -3.16 13.67 -10.84
C ASP A 170 -3.65 12.26 -11.24
N ASP A 171 -2.74 11.42 -11.72
CA ASP A 171 -3.02 10.03 -12.11
C ASP A 171 -2.38 9.00 -11.15
N GLU A 172 -2.12 9.36 -9.88
CA GLU A 172 -1.49 8.47 -8.90
C GLU A 172 -2.28 7.17 -8.70
N LEU A 173 -3.61 7.26 -8.69
CA LEU A 173 -4.50 6.10 -8.54
C LEU A 173 -4.27 5.08 -9.67
N GLU A 174 -4.37 5.52 -10.92
CA GLU A 174 -4.13 4.66 -12.09
C GLU A 174 -2.68 4.17 -12.13
N PHE A 175 -1.72 5.03 -11.84
CA PHE A 175 -0.31 4.65 -11.76
C PHE A 175 -0.09 3.51 -10.75
N THR A 176 -0.75 3.57 -9.59
CA THR A 176 -0.69 2.52 -8.57
C THR A 176 -1.37 1.24 -9.04
N ARG A 177 -2.53 1.32 -9.69
CA ARG A 177 -3.20 0.15 -10.30
C ARG A 177 -2.24 -0.62 -11.20
N ARG A 178 -1.54 0.09 -12.10
CA ARG A 178 -0.53 -0.51 -13.00
C ARG A 178 0.65 -1.12 -12.24
N ARG A 179 1.17 -0.43 -11.20
CA ARG A 179 2.33 -0.90 -10.42
C ARG A 179 2.06 -2.08 -9.50
N LEU A 180 0.80 -2.32 -9.10
CA LEU A 180 0.42 -3.48 -8.28
C LEU A 180 0.16 -4.76 -9.11
N VAL A 181 0.07 -4.68 -10.44
CA VAL A 181 -0.08 -5.85 -11.32
C VAL A 181 1.10 -6.82 -11.15
N THR A 182 2.33 -6.32 -11.27
CA THR A 182 3.55 -7.13 -11.19
C THR A 182 3.66 -7.93 -9.88
N PRO A 183 3.60 -7.31 -8.68
CA PRO A 183 3.67 -8.07 -7.43
C PRO A 183 2.51 -9.07 -7.29
N ARG A 184 1.29 -8.71 -7.72
CA ARG A 184 0.14 -9.64 -7.71
C ARG A 184 0.41 -10.87 -8.57
N MET A 185 0.80 -10.67 -9.82
CA MET A 185 1.07 -11.75 -10.78
C MET A 185 2.16 -12.69 -10.29
N ILE A 186 3.21 -12.15 -9.64
CA ILE A 186 4.28 -12.96 -9.04
C ILE A 186 3.72 -13.88 -7.95
N GLU A 187 2.87 -13.37 -7.06
CA GLU A 187 2.32 -14.19 -5.97
C GLU A 187 1.34 -15.25 -6.47
N VAL A 188 0.48 -14.90 -7.43
CA VAL A 188 -0.44 -15.87 -8.04
C VAL A 188 0.32 -16.95 -8.80
N ALA A 189 1.36 -16.59 -9.57
CA ALA A 189 2.16 -17.57 -10.32
C ALA A 189 3.03 -18.46 -9.41
N CYS A 190 3.37 -18.01 -8.20
CA CYS A 190 4.22 -18.75 -7.27
C CYS A 190 3.44 -19.59 -6.25
N ARG A 191 2.13 -19.40 -6.09
CA ARG A 191 1.33 -20.16 -5.13
C ARG A 191 0.82 -21.46 -5.76
N ASP A 192 0.72 -22.50 -4.94
CA ASP A 192 0.04 -23.72 -5.32
C ASP A 192 -1.47 -23.57 -5.06
N PRO A 193 -2.34 -23.73 -6.07
CA PRO A 193 -3.79 -23.56 -5.92
C PRO A 193 -4.42 -24.46 -4.86
N LYS A 194 -3.98 -25.72 -4.79
CA LYS A 194 -4.51 -26.74 -3.86
C LYS A 194 -4.15 -26.37 -2.42
N LEU A 195 -2.88 -26.02 -2.17
CA LEU A 195 -2.41 -25.57 -0.85
C LEU A 195 -3.03 -24.23 -0.44
N TYR A 196 -3.26 -23.31 -1.37
CA TYR A 196 -3.92 -22.04 -1.07
C TYR A 196 -5.38 -22.25 -0.63
N ALA A 197 -6.12 -23.13 -1.33
CA ALA A 197 -7.50 -23.46 -1.00
C ALA A 197 -7.65 -24.13 0.37
N MET A 198 -6.67 -24.95 0.77
CA MET A 198 -6.65 -25.73 2.00
C MET A 198 -5.72 -25.18 3.08
N HIS A 199 -5.30 -23.92 2.98
CA HIS A 199 -4.28 -23.36 3.85
C HIS A 199 -4.63 -23.57 5.33
N PRO A 200 -3.79 -24.29 6.10
CA PRO A 200 -4.14 -24.67 7.46
C PRO A 200 -4.02 -23.48 8.42
N TRP A 201 -4.77 -23.50 9.52
CA TRP A 201 -4.66 -22.51 10.59
C TRP A 201 -3.81 -23.05 11.74
N THR A 202 -2.52 -22.73 11.71
CA THR A 202 -1.50 -23.29 12.60
C THR A 202 -0.76 -22.21 13.37
N THR A 203 0.00 -22.61 14.39
CA THR A 203 0.88 -21.74 15.16
C THR A 203 2.21 -22.45 15.42
N SER A 204 3.32 -21.70 15.36
CA SER A 204 4.65 -22.20 15.74
C SER A 204 4.89 -22.18 17.24
N LYS A 205 4.03 -21.50 18.01
CA LYS A 205 4.26 -21.30 19.45
C LYS A 205 4.21 -22.66 20.16
N PRO A 206 5.12 -22.94 21.10
CA PRO A 206 5.12 -24.23 21.80
C PRO A 206 3.80 -24.47 22.53
N LEU A 207 3.41 -25.74 22.66
CA LEU A 207 2.21 -26.11 23.40
C LEU A 207 2.39 -25.73 24.88
N PRO A 208 1.49 -24.93 25.48
CA PRO A 208 1.59 -24.56 26.89
C PRO A 208 1.57 -25.76 27.84
N GLU A 209 2.30 -25.68 28.95
CA GLU A 209 2.39 -26.77 29.94
C GLU A 209 1.02 -27.26 30.45
N TYR A 210 0.07 -26.35 30.64
CA TYR A 210 -1.26 -26.70 31.13
C TYR A 210 -2.06 -27.53 30.10
N LEU A 211 -1.79 -27.39 28.80
CA LEU A 211 -2.37 -28.25 27.76
C LEU A 211 -1.61 -29.57 27.68
N PHE A 212 -0.28 -29.53 27.82
CA PHE A 212 0.54 -30.74 27.82
C PHE A 212 0.11 -31.72 28.93
N LYS A 213 -0.25 -31.22 30.12
CA LYS A 213 -0.79 -32.01 31.22
C LYS A 213 -2.12 -32.71 30.92
N LYS A 214 -2.87 -32.26 29.92
CA LYS A 214 -4.12 -32.91 29.48
C LYS A 214 -3.89 -34.05 28.49
N ILE A 215 -2.68 -34.18 27.95
CA ILE A 215 -2.32 -35.22 26.98
C ILE A 215 -1.71 -36.41 27.73
N THR A 216 -2.21 -37.61 27.45
CA THR A 216 -1.71 -38.84 28.09
C THR A 216 -0.72 -39.55 27.16
N ASN A 217 0.49 -39.82 27.65
CA ASN A 217 1.54 -40.54 26.92
C ASN A 217 1.83 -39.97 25.52
N ASN A 218 1.85 -38.64 25.39
CA ASN A 218 2.10 -37.95 24.11
C ASN A 218 1.11 -38.31 22.98
N ASN A 219 -0.08 -38.80 23.33
CA ASN A 219 -1.08 -39.25 22.37
C ASN A 219 -2.43 -38.59 22.61
N ILE A 220 -3.16 -38.36 21.53
CA ILE A 220 -4.54 -37.87 21.52
C ILE A 220 -5.42 -38.85 20.74
N PHE A 221 -6.73 -38.78 20.98
CA PHE A 221 -7.69 -39.54 20.19
C PHE A 221 -8.37 -38.62 19.19
N ILE A 222 -8.43 -39.07 17.93
CA ILE A 222 -9.11 -38.39 16.84
C ILE A 222 -10.19 -39.32 16.31
N ILE A 223 -11.37 -38.78 16.07
CA ILE A 223 -12.49 -39.48 15.46
C ILE A 223 -12.61 -39.00 14.02
N ILE A 224 -12.34 -39.89 13.06
CA ILE A 224 -12.44 -39.59 11.63
C ILE A 224 -13.79 -40.10 11.11
N HIS A 225 -14.54 -39.22 10.45
CA HIS A 225 -15.86 -39.46 9.90
C HIS A 225 -15.81 -39.52 8.37
N ARG A 226 -16.58 -40.43 7.77
CA ARG A 226 -16.87 -40.48 6.33
C ARG A 226 -18.33 -40.93 6.14
N GLY A 227 -19.13 -40.09 5.48
CA GLY A 227 -20.58 -40.28 5.43
C GLY A 227 -21.17 -40.35 6.84
N THR A 228 -21.91 -41.42 7.14
CA THR A 228 -22.49 -41.68 8.47
C THR A 228 -21.60 -42.54 9.37
N THR A 229 -20.41 -42.94 8.90
CA THR A 229 -19.52 -43.85 9.62
C THR A 229 -18.35 -43.11 10.25
N SER A 230 -17.86 -43.62 11.38
CA SER A 230 -16.72 -43.01 12.07
C SER A 230 -15.80 -44.03 12.71
N GLN A 231 -14.53 -43.67 12.86
CA GLN A 231 -13.53 -44.51 13.52
C GLN A 231 -12.64 -43.66 14.42
N LYS A 232 -12.55 -44.07 15.69
CA LYS A 232 -11.61 -43.51 16.67
C LYS A 232 -10.22 -44.11 16.48
N ILE A 233 -9.22 -43.26 16.34
CA ILE A 233 -7.80 -43.62 16.24
C ILE A 233 -7.01 -42.91 17.32
N LYS A 234 -5.92 -43.55 17.76
CA LYS A 234 -4.96 -42.99 18.70
C LYS A 234 -3.76 -42.52 17.87
N VAL A 235 -3.39 -41.26 18.02
CA VAL A 235 -2.31 -40.63 17.24
C VAL A 235 -1.33 -39.94 18.19
N SER A 236 -0.07 -39.87 17.80
CA SER A 236 0.89 -39.03 18.50
C SER A 236 0.59 -37.56 18.21
N ILE A 237 0.86 -36.69 19.17
CA ILE A 237 0.70 -35.24 18.98
C ILE A 237 1.75 -34.65 18.02
N ASP A 238 2.80 -35.42 17.73
CA ASP A 238 3.86 -35.09 16.78
C ASP A 238 3.60 -35.65 15.38
N ASP A 239 2.55 -36.47 15.20
CA ASP A 239 2.19 -37.00 13.88
C ASP A 239 1.71 -35.87 12.96
N THR A 240 2.11 -35.93 11.68
CA THR A 240 1.59 -35.06 10.63
C THR A 240 0.26 -35.59 10.09
N PRO A 241 -0.58 -34.74 9.47
CA PRO A 241 -1.80 -35.16 8.78
C PRO A 241 -1.61 -36.34 7.82
N ASP A 242 -0.52 -36.34 7.04
CA ASP A 242 -0.23 -37.41 6.09
C ASP A 242 0.11 -38.74 6.80
N MET A 243 0.85 -38.69 7.93
CA MET A 243 1.09 -39.86 8.77
C MET A 243 -0.22 -40.39 9.40
N ILE A 244 -1.11 -39.49 9.83
CA ILE A 244 -2.41 -39.83 10.39
C ILE A 244 -3.28 -40.53 9.33
N LEU A 245 -3.32 -39.99 8.12
CA LEU A 245 -4.04 -40.58 6.99
C LEU A 245 -3.49 -41.97 6.64
N HIS A 246 -2.17 -42.10 6.49
CA HIS A 246 -1.53 -43.39 6.20
C HIS A 246 -1.84 -44.46 7.27
N SER A 247 -1.74 -44.10 8.55
CA SER A 247 -2.08 -44.97 9.68
C SER A 247 -3.56 -45.37 9.67
N PHE A 248 -4.45 -44.42 9.38
CA PHE A 248 -5.88 -44.66 9.24
C PHE A 248 -6.19 -45.64 8.11
N PHE A 249 -5.64 -45.43 6.90
CA PHE A 249 -5.84 -46.31 5.75
C PHE A 249 -5.27 -47.71 5.99
N THR A 250 -4.11 -47.81 6.64
CA THR A 250 -3.53 -49.10 7.04
C THR A 250 -4.47 -49.87 7.97
N LYS A 251 -5.07 -49.19 8.95
CA LYS A 251 -6.03 -49.79 9.89
C LYS A 251 -7.36 -50.14 9.22
N MET A 252 -7.75 -49.37 8.20
CA MET A 252 -9.02 -49.50 7.48
C MET A 252 -8.93 -50.35 6.21
N ALA A 253 -7.76 -50.92 5.88
CA ALA A 253 -7.54 -51.67 4.63
C ALA A 253 -8.58 -52.78 4.37
N LYS A 254 -9.05 -53.48 5.41
CA LYS A 254 -10.08 -54.54 5.31
C LYS A 254 -11.52 -54.04 5.46
N LYS A 255 -11.70 -52.72 5.62
CA LYS A 255 -12.98 -52.07 5.95
C LYS A 255 -13.26 -50.85 5.08
N LYS A 256 -12.54 -50.68 3.95
CA LYS A 256 -12.73 -49.54 3.03
C LYS A 256 -14.18 -49.42 2.54
N SER A 257 -14.78 -50.54 2.16
CA SER A 257 -16.19 -50.61 1.71
C SER A 257 -17.20 -50.18 2.78
N LEU A 258 -16.91 -50.34 4.07
CA LEU A 258 -17.79 -49.91 5.16
C LEU A 258 -17.83 -48.38 5.31
N MET A 259 -16.80 -47.68 4.85
CA MET A 259 -16.70 -46.21 4.92
C MET A 259 -16.93 -45.54 3.56
N ASP A 260 -17.48 -46.27 2.58
CA ASP A 260 -17.74 -45.72 1.25
C ASP A 260 -16.47 -45.14 0.58
N ILE A 261 -15.34 -45.84 0.78
CA ILE A 261 -14.06 -45.53 0.15
C ILE A 261 -13.88 -46.50 -1.02
N PRO A 262 -13.76 -46.02 -2.27
CA PRO A 262 -13.49 -46.87 -3.43
C PRO A 262 -12.19 -47.67 -3.28
N GLU A 263 -12.13 -48.89 -3.84
CA GLU A 263 -10.97 -49.77 -3.68
C GLU A 263 -9.68 -49.24 -4.35
N ASP A 264 -9.85 -48.50 -5.45
CA ASP A 264 -8.81 -47.85 -6.24
C ASP A 264 -8.22 -46.59 -5.60
N HIS A 265 -8.91 -46.03 -4.59
CA HIS A 265 -8.46 -44.81 -3.91
C HIS A 265 -7.50 -45.11 -2.74
N SER A 266 -6.53 -44.22 -2.58
CA SER A 266 -5.46 -44.24 -1.59
C SER A 266 -5.60 -43.08 -0.59
N GLU A 267 -4.73 -43.03 0.41
CA GLU A 267 -4.65 -41.91 1.36
C GLU A 267 -4.35 -40.56 0.68
N LEU A 268 -3.72 -40.55 -0.50
CA LEU A 268 -3.33 -39.33 -1.22
C LEU A 268 -4.52 -38.62 -1.88
N ASP A 269 -5.64 -39.32 -2.04
CA ASP A 269 -6.85 -38.83 -2.69
C ASP A 269 -7.76 -38.06 -1.72
N PHE A 270 -7.44 -38.09 -0.43
CA PHE A 270 -8.24 -37.50 0.62
C PHE A 270 -7.48 -36.48 1.46
N VAL A 271 -8.24 -35.63 2.13
CA VAL A 271 -7.75 -34.66 3.10
C VAL A 271 -8.59 -34.71 4.37
N LEU A 272 -8.00 -34.26 5.48
CA LEU A 272 -8.73 -34.12 6.73
C LEU A 272 -9.32 -32.72 6.82
N ARG A 273 -10.63 -32.63 7.02
CA ARG A 273 -11.34 -31.38 7.29
C ARG A 273 -11.94 -31.41 8.69
N ILE A 274 -12.04 -30.28 9.36
CA ILE A 274 -12.64 -30.21 10.70
C ILE A 274 -14.16 -30.41 10.59
N CYS A 275 -14.73 -31.26 11.45
CA CYS A 275 -16.18 -31.46 11.48
C CYS A 275 -16.90 -30.16 11.84
N GLY A 276 -17.89 -29.77 11.03
CA GLY A 276 -18.66 -28.53 11.21
C GLY A 276 -17.95 -27.24 10.81
N ARG A 277 -16.70 -27.30 10.31
CA ARG A 277 -15.93 -26.14 9.85
C ARG A 277 -15.38 -26.35 8.44
N ASP A 278 -15.21 -25.27 7.71
CA ASP A 278 -14.56 -25.22 6.40
C ASP A 278 -13.06 -24.94 6.57
N GLU A 279 -12.41 -25.82 7.34
CA GLU A 279 -11.01 -25.72 7.73
C GLU A 279 -10.32 -27.07 7.56
N TYR A 280 -9.19 -27.05 6.87
CA TYR A 280 -8.44 -28.25 6.51
C TYR A 280 -7.24 -28.44 7.42
N ILE A 281 -6.94 -29.71 7.70
CA ILE A 281 -5.74 -30.16 8.41
C ILE A 281 -4.87 -30.90 7.39
N THR A 282 -3.89 -30.21 6.84
CA THR A 282 -3.03 -30.71 5.76
C THR A 282 -1.59 -30.24 5.94
N GLY A 283 -0.66 -30.86 5.20
CA GLY A 283 0.75 -30.49 5.16
C GLY A 283 1.59 -31.16 6.25
N GLU A 284 2.84 -30.70 6.39
CA GLU A 284 3.87 -31.34 7.22
C GLU A 284 3.88 -30.83 8.67
N THR A 285 2.86 -30.07 9.08
CA THR A 285 2.78 -29.50 10.42
C THR A 285 2.28 -30.57 11.41
N PRO A 286 2.92 -30.73 12.58
CA PRO A 286 2.43 -31.64 13.61
C PRO A 286 1.00 -31.30 14.06
N ILE A 287 0.20 -32.33 14.37
CA ILE A 287 -1.22 -32.14 14.72
C ILE A 287 -1.43 -31.22 15.94
N LYS A 288 -0.47 -31.18 16.88
CA LYS A 288 -0.52 -30.29 18.06
C LYS A 288 -0.47 -28.80 17.72
N ASP A 289 0.00 -28.42 16.53
CA ASP A 289 0.24 -27.03 16.13
C ASP A 289 -0.96 -26.41 15.42
N PHE A 290 -2.03 -27.17 15.18
CA PHE A 290 -3.28 -26.67 14.62
C PHE A 290 -4.13 -25.98 15.70
N HIS A 291 -4.64 -24.78 15.40
CA HIS A 291 -5.42 -23.97 16.34
C HIS A 291 -6.65 -24.71 16.87
N TRP A 292 -7.40 -25.36 15.98
CA TRP A 292 -8.58 -26.14 16.35
C TRP A 292 -8.24 -27.27 17.33
N ILE A 293 -7.15 -28.00 17.08
CA ILE A 293 -6.69 -29.10 17.95
C ILE A 293 -6.35 -28.56 19.35
N ARG A 294 -5.61 -27.45 19.41
CA ARG A 294 -5.30 -26.77 20.68
C ARG A 294 -6.55 -26.30 21.41
N GLN A 295 -7.56 -25.82 20.69
CA GLN A 295 -8.83 -25.38 21.24
C GLN A 295 -9.62 -26.56 21.84
N CYS A 296 -9.75 -27.68 21.13
CA CYS A 296 -10.40 -28.88 21.66
C CYS A 296 -9.69 -29.38 22.93
N LEU A 297 -8.35 -29.43 22.93
CA LEU A 297 -7.56 -29.80 24.11
C LEU A 297 -7.77 -28.83 25.29
N LYS A 298 -7.84 -27.53 25.00
CA LYS A 298 -8.12 -26.49 26.00
C LYS A 298 -9.48 -26.71 26.65
N ASN A 299 -10.50 -27.01 25.85
CA ASN A 299 -11.88 -27.17 26.31
C ASN A 299 -12.19 -28.58 26.84
N GLY A 300 -11.35 -29.58 26.57
CA GLY A 300 -11.64 -30.98 26.88
C GLY A 300 -12.65 -31.61 25.93
N GLU A 301 -12.75 -31.11 24.71
CA GLU A 301 -13.65 -31.61 23.67
C GLU A 301 -13.02 -32.77 22.89
N GLU A 302 -13.85 -33.69 22.39
CA GLU A 302 -13.39 -34.71 21.45
C GLU A 302 -13.02 -34.08 20.10
N ILE A 303 -12.00 -34.63 19.43
CA ILE A 303 -11.52 -34.11 18.14
C ILE A 303 -12.21 -34.88 17.01
N HIS A 304 -13.10 -34.20 16.30
CA HIS A 304 -13.84 -34.77 15.16
C HIS A 304 -13.33 -34.20 13.83
N LEU A 305 -12.84 -35.08 12.96
CA LEU A 305 -12.40 -34.74 11.59
C LEU A 305 -13.22 -35.52 10.56
N VAL A 306 -13.35 -34.97 9.36
CA VAL A 306 -14.03 -35.57 8.22
C VAL A 306 -12.97 -35.92 7.18
N LEU A 307 -13.02 -37.15 6.67
CA LEU A 307 -12.26 -37.57 5.51
C LEU A 307 -12.97 -37.03 4.26
N ASP A 308 -12.37 -36.04 3.61
CA ASP A 308 -12.99 -35.29 2.51
C ASP A 308 -12.14 -35.34 1.25
N ASN A 309 -12.74 -34.98 0.12
CA ASN A 309 -12.00 -34.81 -1.13
C ASN A 309 -11.36 -33.41 -1.13
N PRO A 310 -10.14 -33.25 -1.67
CA PRO A 310 -9.53 -31.94 -1.79
C PRO A 310 -10.35 -31.02 -2.71
N PRO A 311 -10.35 -29.69 -2.47
CA PRO A 311 -10.98 -28.72 -3.37
C PRO A 311 -10.41 -28.79 -4.79
N ASP A 312 -11.25 -28.46 -5.78
CA ASP A 312 -10.84 -28.39 -7.18
C ASP A 312 -9.89 -27.19 -7.41
N PRO A 313 -8.65 -27.40 -7.87
CA PRO A 313 -7.72 -26.32 -8.21
C PRO A 313 -8.25 -25.30 -9.23
N SER A 314 -9.22 -25.68 -10.08
CA SER A 314 -9.83 -24.79 -11.07
C SER A 314 -10.59 -23.61 -10.42
N GLU A 315 -11.00 -23.76 -9.16
CA GLU A 315 -11.67 -22.72 -8.40
C GLU A 315 -10.73 -21.56 -7.97
N ASP A 316 -9.41 -21.74 -8.08
CA ASP A 316 -8.40 -20.69 -7.82
C ASP A 316 -8.03 -19.90 -9.08
N GLU A 317 -8.60 -20.23 -10.25
CA GLU A 317 -8.31 -19.51 -11.48
C GLU A 317 -8.55 -18.01 -11.34
N VAL A 318 -7.64 -17.22 -11.90
CA VAL A 318 -7.75 -15.76 -11.96
C VAL A 318 -8.01 -15.31 -13.39
N GLN A 319 -8.77 -14.23 -13.55
CA GLN A 319 -8.94 -13.61 -14.86
C GLN A 319 -7.58 -13.11 -15.38
N LYS A 320 -7.30 -13.38 -16.66
CA LYS A 320 -6.04 -12.93 -17.28
C LYS A 320 -6.03 -11.41 -17.40
N GLU A 321 -4.91 -10.81 -17.02
CA GLU A 321 -4.70 -9.38 -17.21
C GLU A 321 -4.42 -9.10 -18.69
N GLU A 322 -5.25 -8.25 -19.32
CA GLU A 322 -5.04 -7.84 -20.73
C GLU A 322 -3.96 -6.76 -20.87
N TRP A 323 -3.57 -6.12 -19.76
CA TRP A 323 -2.59 -5.04 -19.79
C TRP A 323 -1.16 -5.57 -19.69
N PRO A 324 -0.19 -5.00 -20.44
CA PRO A 324 1.22 -5.31 -20.24
C PRO A 324 1.69 -4.98 -18.83
N LEU A 325 2.76 -5.62 -18.38
CA LEU A 325 3.34 -5.32 -17.06
C LEU A 325 4.01 -3.95 -17.07
N VAL A 326 4.15 -3.35 -15.89
CA VAL A 326 4.92 -2.11 -15.70
C VAL A 326 6.11 -2.43 -14.80
N ASP A 327 7.27 -1.89 -15.14
CA ASP A 327 8.52 -2.18 -14.43
C ASP A 327 8.60 -1.51 -13.05
N ASP A 328 9.40 -2.11 -12.17
CA ASP A 328 9.69 -1.55 -10.84
C ASP A 328 10.40 -0.19 -10.89
N CYS A 329 11.11 0.09 -12.00
CA CYS A 329 11.78 1.37 -12.23
C CYS A 329 10.85 2.48 -12.75
N THR A 330 9.56 2.21 -12.93
CA THR A 330 8.60 3.22 -13.42
C THR A 330 8.47 4.37 -12.42
N GLY A 331 8.45 5.62 -12.91
CA GLY A 331 8.45 6.81 -12.06
C GLY A 331 9.83 7.22 -11.54
N VAL A 332 10.92 6.59 -12.00
CA VAL A 332 12.28 6.92 -11.56
C VAL A 332 12.86 8.09 -12.35
N THR A 333 13.29 9.12 -11.63
CA THR A 333 13.87 10.36 -12.17
C THR A 333 15.36 10.25 -12.52
N GLY A 334 16.15 9.50 -11.75
CA GLY A 334 17.61 9.32 -11.95
C GLY A 334 18.44 9.87 -10.79
N TYR A 335 19.76 9.97 -10.96
CA TYR A 335 20.70 10.53 -9.98
C TYR A 335 20.97 12.01 -10.21
N HIS A 336 21.49 12.71 -9.20
CA HIS A 336 21.76 14.14 -9.29
C HIS A 336 22.74 14.49 -10.41
N GLU A 337 23.82 13.72 -10.61
CA GLU A 337 24.82 14.01 -11.65
C GLU A 337 24.22 13.91 -13.06
N GLN A 338 23.15 13.13 -13.22
CA GLN A 338 22.42 12.98 -14.47
C GLN A 338 21.48 14.16 -14.74
N LEU A 339 20.90 14.73 -13.68
CA LEU A 339 19.86 15.76 -13.74
C LEU A 339 20.37 17.18 -13.49
N THR A 340 21.60 17.32 -12.98
CA THR A 340 22.13 18.64 -12.61
C THR A 340 22.29 19.53 -13.84
N ILE A 341 21.98 20.81 -13.69
CA ILE A 341 22.20 21.85 -14.71
C ILE A 341 23.63 22.40 -14.68
N ASP A 342 24.32 22.22 -13.55
CA ASP A 342 25.65 22.80 -13.36
C ASP A 342 26.66 22.18 -14.33
N GLY A 343 27.32 23.05 -15.10
CA GLY A 343 28.31 22.64 -16.10
C GLY A 343 27.72 21.92 -17.33
N LYS A 344 26.40 21.98 -17.55
CA LYS A 344 25.76 21.39 -18.73
C LYS A 344 25.19 22.45 -19.68
N ASP A 345 25.06 22.04 -20.93
CA ASP A 345 24.39 22.82 -21.97
C ASP A 345 22.87 22.86 -21.70
N HIS A 346 22.35 24.07 -21.43
CA HIS A 346 20.96 24.28 -21.03
C HIS A 346 19.95 23.87 -22.11
N GLU A 347 20.33 23.91 -23.40
CA GLU A 347 19.45 23.49 -24.49
C GLU A 347 19.17 21.97 -24.47
N LYS A 348 19.99 21.22 -23.73
CA LYS A 348 19.90 19.77 -23.60
C LYS A 348 19.38 19.33 -22.23
N VAL A 349 18.92 20.26 -21.40
CA VAL A 349 18.29 19.95 -20.12
C VAL A 349 16.79 19.78 -20.33
N PHE A 350 16.28 18.59 -20.06
CA PHE A 350 14.85 18.29 -20.15
C PHE A 350 14.18 18.13 -18.78
N THR A 351 14.97 17.84 -17.75
CA THR A 351 14.54 17.68 -16.36
C THR A 351 15.65 18.23 -15.47
N ILE A 352 15.30 19.01 -14.45
CA ILE A 352 16.24 19.68 -13.55
C ILE A 352 16.30 18.94 -12.22
N SER A 353 17.49 18.85 -11.64
CA SER A 353 17.64 18.34 -10.28
C SER A 353 17.02 19.30 -9.26
N LEU A 354 16.14 18.78 -8.40
CA LEU A 354 15.62 19.52 -7.24
C LEU A 354 16.76 20.06 -6.34
N TRP A 355 17.90 19.38 -6.29
CA TRP A 355 19.03 19.81 -5.46
C TRP A 355 19.80 21.03 -5.98
N ASP A 356 19.66 21.37 -7.27
CA ASP A 356 20.21 22.61 -7.83
C ASP A 356 19.37 23.85 -7.42
N CYS A 357 18.14 23.63 -6.96
CA CYS A 357 17.17 24.69 -6.71
C CYS A 357 17.40 25.37 -5.35
N ASN A 358 18.31 26.35 -5.32
CA ASN A 358 18.68 27.08 -4.10
C ASN A 358 17.66 28.14 -3.62
N ARG A 359 16.57 28.35 -4.37
CA ARG A 359 15.54 29.35 -4.06
C ARG A 359 14.63 28.87 -2.92
N LYS A 360 14.12 29.82 -2.12
CA LYS A 360 13.09 29.55 -1.10
C LYS A 360 11.77 29.13 -1.77
N PHE A 361 11.13 28.11 -1.20
CA PHE A 361 9.82 27.68 -1.67
C PHE A 361 8.77 28.75 -1.33
N ARG A 362 7.82 28.98 -2.25
CA ARG A 362 6.70 29.89 -2.03
C ARG A 362 5.42 29.35 -2.64
N VAL A 363 4.29 29.69 -2.04
CA VAL A 363 2.95 29.44 -2.58
C VAL A 363 2.19 30.75 -2.67
N LYS A 364 1.45 30.95 -3.75
CA LYS A 364 0.51 32.06 -3.86
C LYS A 364 -0.83 31.62 -3.33
N ILE A 365 -1.35 32.30 -2.32
CA ILE A 365 -2.73 32.13 -1.86
C ILE A 365 -3.59 33.12 -2.64
N ILE A 366 -4.43 32.62 -3.55
CA ILE A 366 -5.35 33.45 -4.33
C ILE A 366 -6.52 33.86 -3.45
N GLY A 367 -7.27 32.87 -2.96
CA GLY A 367 -8.46 33.10 -2.15
C GLY A 367 -9.15 31.82 -1.73
N ILE A 368 -10.24 31.97 -0.99
CA ILE A 368 -11.15 30.89 -0.63
C ILE A 368 -12.57 31.23 -1.08
N ASP A 369 -13.30 30.19 -1.50
CA ASP A 369 -14.71 30.21 -1.86
C ASP A 369 -15.50 29.38 -0.85
N ILE A 370 -16.59 29.94 -0.33
CA ILE A 370 -17.26 29.45 0.87
C ILE A 370 -18.76 29.28 0.58
N PRO A 371 -19.20 28.07 0.22
CA PRO A 371 -20.61 27.82 -0.13
C PRO A 371 -21.58 28.04 1.04
N VAL A 372 -21.13 27.78 2.27
CA VAL A 372 -21.96 27.87 3.49
C VAL A 372 -21.28 28.75 4.53
N LEU A 373 -21.77 29.98 4.66
CA LEU A 373 -21.25 30.93 5.66
C LEU A 373 -21.64 30.57 7.10
N PRO A 374 -20.77 30.86 8.08
CA PRO A 374 -21.15 30.80 9.49
C PRO A 374 -22.27 31.79 9.81
N ARG A 375 -23.17 31.43 10.75
CA ARG A 375 -24.27 32.30 11.20
C ARG A 375 -23.81 33.61 11.87
N ASN A 376 -22.54 33.73 12.23
CA ASN A 376 -21.99 34.89 12.91
C ASN A 376 -21.18 35.73 11.91
N THR A 377 -21.60 36.98 11.71
CA THR A 377 -21.06 37.89 10.69
C THR A 377 -19.81 38.65 11.14
N ASP A 378 -19.50 38.69 12.45
CA ASP A 378 -18.36 39.45 13.00
C ASP A 378 -17.07 38.62 13.11
N LEU A 379 -16.87 37.72 12.14
CA LEU A 379 -15.73 36.82 12.11
C LEU A 379 -14.68 37.30 11.11
N THR A 380 -13.42 37.13 11.49
CA THR A 380 -12.27 37.28 10.61
C THR A 380 -11.63 35.93 10.35
N VAL A 381 -11.11 35.76 9.15
CA VAL A 381 -10.49 34.53 8.66
C VAL A 381 -9.09 34.81 8.15
N PHE A 382 -8.17 33.87 8.35
CA PHE A 382 -6.86 33.85 7.72
C PHE A 382 -6.45 32.41 7.37
N VAL A 383 -5.55 32.30 6.41
CA VAL A 383 -4.95 31.02 6.00
C VAL A 383 -3.60 30.88 6.69
N GLU A 384 -3.40 29.78 7.39
CA GLU A 384 -2.11 29.33 7.86
C GLU A 384 -1.62 28.20 6.94
N ALA A 385 -0.41 28.38 6.39
CA ALA A 385 0.23 27.42 5.50
C ALA A 385 1.47 26.85 6.19
N ASN A 386 1.53 25.53 6.28
CA ASN A 386 2.57 24.77 6.96
C ASN A 386 3.21 23.79 5.97
N ILE A 387 4.53 23.65 6.00
CA ILE A 387 5.24 22.57 5.30
C ILE A 387 5.65 21.57 6.37
N GLN A 388 5.16 20.34 6.27
CA GLN A 388 5.38 19.27 7.23
C GLN A 388 5.97 18.03 6.57
N HIS A 389 6.67 17.21 7.34
CA HIS A 389 7.10 15.87 6.95
C HIS A 389 6.82 14.91 8.12
N GLY A 390 5.86 14.01 7.95
CA GLY A 390 5.19 13.37 9.09
C GLY A 390 4.60 14.42 10.02
N GLN A 391 4.87 14.30 11.32
CA GLN A 391 4.48 15.31 12.31
C GLN A 391 5.50 16.46 12.48
N GLN A 392 6.64 16.44 11.78
CA GLN A 392 7.66 17.48 11.91
C GLN A 392 7.28 18.72 11.08
N LEU A 393 7.12 19.87 11.75
CA LEU A 393 6.98 21.16 11.08
C LEU A 393 8.34 21.62 10.52
N LEU A 394 8.41 21.83 9.21
CA LEU A 394 9.61 22.30 8.51
C LEU A 394 9.60 23.82 8.32
N SER A 395 8.45 24.39 7.97
CA SER A 395 8.27 25.84 7.83
C SER A 395 6.81 26.25 7.92
N GLN A 396 6.53 27.50 8.33
CA GLN A 396 5.17 28.02 8.56
C GLN A 396 5.06 29.47 8.10
N ARG A 397 3.93 29.83 7.49
CA ARG A 397 3.54 31.19 7.10
C ARG A 397 2.04 31.38 7.25
N ARG A 398 1.59 32.62 7.36
CA ARG A 398 0.16 32.95 7.41
C ARG A 398 -0.16 34.19 6.59
N THR A 399 -1.40 34.29 6.12
CA THR A 399 -1.92 35.50 5.50
C THR A 399 -2.35 36.53 6.56
N SER A 400 -2.69 37.74 6.12
CA SER A 400 -3.39 38.72 6.97
C SER A 400 -4.84 38.28 7.22
N SER A 401 -5.41 38.68 8.35
CA SER A 401 -6.83 38.44 8.63
C SER A 401 -7.73 39.31 7.75
N LYS A 402 -8.78 38.73 7.20
CA LYS A 402 -9.82 39.41 6.41
C LYS A 402 -11.22 39.08 6.94
N PRO A 403 -12.25 39.90 6.65
CA PRO A 403 -13.63 39.55 6.99
C PRO A 403 -14.03 38.20 6.39
N PHE A 404 -14.86 37.44 7.10
CA PHE A 404 -15.33 36.12 6.66
C PHE A 404 -16.56 36.28 5.75
N THR A 405 -16.33 36.47 4.46
CA THR A 405 -17.35 36.63 3.39
C THR A 405 -17.40 35.40 2.49
N GLU A 406 -18.39 35.31 1.57
CA GLU A 406 -18.57 34.16 0.65
C GLU A 406 -17.31 33.90 -0.20
N GLU A 407 -16.65 34.96 -0.61
CA GLU A 407 -15.36 34.94 -1.28
C GLU A 407 -14.37 35.79 -0.49
N VAL A 408 -13.16 35.27 -0.25
CA VAL A 408 -12.07 36.02 0.40
C VAL A 408 -10.80 35.88 -0.41
N LEU A 409 -10.37 36.98 -1.02
CA LEU A 409 -9.17 37.03 -1.85
C LEU A 409 -7.99 37.61 -1.08
N TRP A 410 -6.84 36.95 -1.08
CA TRP A 410 -5.56 37.52 -0.59
C TRP A 410 -4.61 37.90 -1.71
N ASN A 411 -4.54 37.08 -2.76
CA ASN A 411 -3.65 37.23 -3.90
C ASN A 411 -2.18 37.52 -3.52
N ILE A 412 -1.67 36.82 -2.50
CA ILE A 412 -0.34 37.07 -1.90
C ILE A 412 0.57 35.85 -2.03
N TRP A 413 1.87 36.08 -2.25
CA TRP A 413 2.90 35.06 -2.13
C TRP A 413 3.34 34.89 -0.69
N LEU A 414 3.23 33.66 -0.16
CA LEU A 414 3.84 33.25 1.10
C LEU A 414 5.17 32.56 0.79
N GLU A 415 6.28 33.21 1.11
CA GLU A 415 7.63 32.63 0.98
C GLU A 415 8.06 31.98 2.30
N PHE A 416 8.36 30.69 2.25
CA PHE A 416 8.72 29.88 3.42
C PHE A 416 10.22 29.95 3.71
N ASP A 417 10.59 29.69 4.95
CA ASP A 417 12.00 29.57 5.35
C ASP A 417 12.55 28.16 5.11
N ILE A 418 12.35 27.66 3.89
CA ILE A 418 12.90 26.39 3.41
C ILE A 418 13.20 26.52 1.93
N LYS A 419 14.36 26.01 1.50
CA LYS A 419 14.73 26.01 0.09
C LYS A 419 14.08 24.84 -0.63
N ILE A 420 13.86 24.98 -1.93
CA ILE A 420 13.30 23.92 -2.77
C ILE A 420 14.18 22.67 -2.68
N LYS A 421 15.50 22.81 -2.72
CA LYS A 421 16.45 21.69 -2.59
C LYS A 421 16.33 20.87 -1.29
N ASP A 422 15.77 21.47 -0.25
CA ASP A 422 15.66 20.90 1.08
C ASP A 422 14.28 20.25 1.33
N LEU A 423 13.40 20.23 0.34
CA LEU A 423 12.10 19.57 0.42
C LEU A 423 12.28 18.03 0.36
N PRO A 424 11.91 17.28 1.41
CA PRO A 424 11.96 15.82 1.37
C PRO A 424 10.80 15.23 0.56
N LYS A 425 10.96 13.97 0.12
CA LYS A 425 9.83 13.18 -0.39
C LYS A 425 8.78 13.03 0.70
N GLY A 426 7.50 13.16 0.37
CA GLY A 426 6.42 13.18 1.37
C GLY A 426 6.26 14.51 2.11
N ALA A 427 6.96 15.58 1.69
CA ALA A 427 6.69 16.93 2.19
C ALA A 427 5.26 17.36 1.85
N LEU A 428 4.49 17.69 2.89
CA LEU A 428 3.09 18.02 2.82
C LEU A 428 2.89 19.52 3.05
N LEU A 429 2.32 20.22 2.07
CA LEU A 429 1.81 21.57 2.25
C LEU A 429 0.41 21.47 2.87
N ASN A 430 0.32 21.79 4.14
CA ASN A 430 -0.91 21.83 4.90
C ASN A 430 -1.46 23.26 4.94
N LEU A 431 -2.67 23.44 4.44
CA LEU A 431 -3.38 24.72 4.38
C LEU A 431 -4.55 24.66 5.36
N GLN A 432 -4.56 25.58 6.32
CA GLN A 432 -5.48 25.60 7.44
C GLN A 432 -6.22 26.94 7.51
N ILE A 433 -7.54 26.88 7.70
CA ILE A 433 -8.40 28.06 7.80
C ILE A 433 -8.72 28.30 9.26
N TYR A 434 -8.22 29.41 9.78
CA TYR A 434 -8.47 29.86 11.14
C TYR A 434 -9.46 31.01 11.16
N CYS A 435 -10.35 30.98 12.13
CA CYS A 435 -11.34 32.02 12.37
C CYS A 435 -11.15 32.64 13.76
N GLY A 436 -11.33 33.95 13.89
CA GLY A 436 -11.32 34.69 15.16
C GLY A 436 -12.32 35.84 15.17
N LYS A 437 -12.69 36.33 16.36
CA LYS A 437 -13.58 37.50 16.46
C LYS A 437 -12.84 38.77 16.01
N ALA A 438 -13.54 39.63 15.28
CA ALA A 438 -13.03 40.96 14.93
C ALA A 438 -12.68 41.75 16.22
N GLN A 439 -11.50 42.36 16.26
CA GLN A 439 -11.14 43.27 17.35
C GLN A 439 -11.97 44.55 17.20
N GLY A 440 -12.88 44.80 18.14
CA GLY A 440 -13.56 46.09 18.23
C GLY A 440 -12.55 47.18 18.59
N LEU A 441 -12.53 48.27 17.82
CA LEU A 441 -11.80 49.50 18.13
C LEU A 441 -12.39 50.11 19.41
N SER A 442 -11.86 49.77 20.58
CA SER A 442 -12.17 50.50 21.81
C SER A 442 -11.33 51.77 21.87
N THR A 443 -11.87 52.87 21.37
CA THR A 443 -11.41 54.23 21.70
C THR A 443 -11.69 54.51 23.17
N LYS A 444 -10.71 54.29 24.05
CA LYS A 444 -10.56 55.06 25.30
C LYS A 444 -9.08 55.29 25.60
N THR A 445 -8.67 56.54 25.42
CA THR A 445 -7.55 57.21 26.06
C THR A 445 -7.59 57.00 27.58
N ASN A 446 -6.53 56.45 28.17
CA ASN A 446 -5.83 57.05 29.31
C ASN A 446 -4.59 56.26 29.73
N LEU A 447 -3.58 57.04 30.15
CA LEU A 447 -2.23 56.64 30.51
C LEU A 447 -2.17 55.88 31.85
N GLN A 448 -1.38 54.81 31.94
CA GLN A 448 -0.14 54.72 32.75
C GLN A 448 0.41 53.29 32.78
N SER A 449 1.74 53.23 32.82
CA SER A 449 2.68 52.12 32.67
C SER A 449 2.81 51.19 33.89
N HIS A 450 3.04 49.89 33.67
CA HIS A 450 4.19 49.15 34.21
C HIS A 450 4.29 47.74 33.59
N GLU A 451 5.53 47.31 33.33
CA GLU A 451 5.95 46.16 32.53
C GLU A 451 5.66 44.77 33.15
N SER A 452 5.30 43.80 32.29
CA SER A 452 5.69 42.38 32.41
C SER A 452 5.49 41.68 31.05
N PRO A 453 6.48 40.92 30.52
CA PRO A 453 6.36 40.24 29.23
C PRO A 453 5.80 38.83 29.43
N ASN A 454 4.52 38.71 29.77
CA ASN A 454 3.79 37.43 29.71
C ASN A 454 2.29 37.64 29.88
N SER A 455 1.60 38.07 28.83
CA SER A 455 0.18 37.78 28.65
C SER A 455 -0.26 38.11 27.22
N ASP A 456 -0.07 37.14 26.31
CA ASP A 456 -0.80 37.14 25.05
C ASP A 456 -2.30 37.13 25.37
N SER A 457 -2.96 38.25 25.09
CA SER A 457 -4.41 38.38 25.04
C SER A 457 -4.96 37.53 23.90
N LYS A 458 -5.04 36.22 24.11
CA LYS A 458 -5.52 35.23 23.12
C LYS A 458 -6.99 35.51 22.78
N CYS A 459 -7.20 36.25 21.69
CA CYS A 459 -8.42 36.12 20.90
C CYS A 459 -8.54 34.63 20.54
N LYS A 460 -9.63 33.96 20.96
CA LYS A 460 -9.82 32.51 20.74
C LYS A 460 -9.95 32.24 19.25
N THR A 461 -8.82 31.99 18.58
CA THR A 461 -8.78 31.52 17.20
C THR A 461 -9.18 30.04 17.15
N GLN A 462 -10.02 29.68 16.20
CA GLN A 462 -10.52 28.33 15.99
C GLN A 462 -10.14 27.86 14.59
N LEU A 463 -9.55 26.66 14.49
CA LEU A 463 -9.35 25.97 13.22
C LEU A 463 -10.70 25.44 12.71
N LEU A 464 -11.06 25.79 11.48
CA LEU A 464 -12.34 25.40 10.88
C LEU A 464 -12.19 24.40 9.74
N TYR A 465 -11.20 24.61 8.87
CA TYR A 465 -10.99 23.78 7.69
C TYR A 465 -9.53 23.49 7.48
N TYR A 466 -9.23 22.39 6.80
CA TYR A 466 -7.89 22.05 6.35
C TYR A 466 -7.92 21.34 5.01
N VAL A 467 -6.83 21.45 4.27
CA VAL A 467 -6.54 20.61 3.11
C VAL A 467 -5.03 20.47 2.98
N ASN A 468 -4.58 19.40 2.35
CA ASN A 468 -3.16 19.15 2.16
C ASN A 468 -2.83 18.89 0.70
N LEU A 469 -1.59 19.19 0.34
CA LEU A 469 -1.03 18.89 -0.97
C LEU A 469 0.39 18.35 -0.81
N LEU A 470 0.67 17.17 -1.37
CA LEU A 470 2.04 16.66 -1.46
C LEU A 470 2.83 17.51 -2.45
N LEU A 471 3.93 18.11 -2.00
CA LEU A 471 4.76 18.98 -2.83
C LEU A 471 5.53 18.22 -3.89
N ILE A 472 5.87 16.96 -3.60
CA ILE A 472 6.52 16.03 -4.53
C ILE A 472 5.52 14.94 -4.87
N ASP A 473 5.24 14.72 -6.15
CA ASP A 473 4.28 13.72 -6.61
C ASP A 473 4.83 12.27 -6.54
N HIS A 474 4.01 11.31 -6.94
CA HIS A 474 4.38 9.89 -6.96
C HIS A 474 5.50 9.53 -7.95
N ARG A 475 5.82 10.43 -8.89
CA ARG A 475 6.93 10.32 -9.85
C ARG A 475 8.19 11.04 -9.39
N PHE A 476 8.25 11.47 -8.14
CA PHE A 476 9.37 12.24 -7.61
C PHE A 476 9.55 13.60 -8.31
N LEU A 477 8.48 14.19 -8.85
CA LEU A 477 8.49 15.52 -9.46
C LEU A 477 7.90 16.57 -8.52
N LEU A 478 8.48 17.76 -8.50
CA LEU A 478 7.94 18.90 -7.77
C LEU A 478 6.67 19.41 -8.47
N ARG A 479 5.58 19.51 -7.72
CA ARG A 479 4.32 20.07 -8.21
C ARG A 479 4.46 21.55 -8.54
N SER A 480 3.76 21.98 -9.60
CA SER A 480 3.77 23.35 -10.09
C SER A 480 2.42 23.72 -10.69
N GLY A 481 2.14 25.02 -10.83
CA GLY A 481 0.90 25.49 -11.44
C GLY A 481 -0.23 25.75 -10.46
N GLU A 482 -1.46 25.70 -10.96
CA GLU A 482 -2.66 26.19 -10.28
C GLU A 482 -3.46 25.03 -9.71
N TYR A 483 -3.98 25.21 -8.49
CA TYR A 483 -4.77 24.19 -7.80
C TYR A 483 -6.00 24.82 -7.17
N VAL A 484 -7.13 24.13 -7.30
CA VAL A 484 -8.36 24.38 -6.55
C VAL A 484 -8.58 23.17 -5.66
N LEU A 485 -8.41 23.35 -4.35
CA LEU A 485 -8.44 22.26 -3.39
C LEU A 485 -9.68 22.37 -2.51
N HIS A 486 -10.53 21.35 -2.54
CA HIS A 486 -11.74 21.27 -1.73
C HIS A 486 -11.40 20.80 -0.32
N MET A 487 -11.81 21.57 0.68
CA MET A 487 -11.31 21.47 2.05
C MET A 487 -12.20 20.59 2.94
N TRP A 488 -11.56 19.98 3.92
CA TRP A 488 -12.21 19.20 4.97
C TRP A 488 -12.59 20.11 6.13
N LYS A 489 -13.81 19.95 6.65
CA LYS A 489 -14.26 20.65 7.85
C LYS A 489 -13.73 19.93 9.10
N ILE A 490 -13.24 20.69 10.07
CA ILE A 490 -12.92 20.16 11.39
C ILE A 490 -14.23 19.91 12.16
N PRO A 491 -14.47 18.69 12.65
CA PRO A 491 -15.66 18.38 13.45
C PRO A 491 -15.73 19.21 14.73
N GLY A 492 -16.95 19.52 15.17
CA GLY A 492 -17.21 20.38 16.34
C GLY A 492 -16.82 19.72 17.67
N LYS A 493 -16.77 20.51 18.75
CA LYS A 493 -16.61 19.96 20.11
C LYS A 493 -17.83 19.09 20.45
N GLY A 494 -17.67 17.77 20.45
CA GLY A 494 -18.73 16.79 20.76
C GLY A 494 -18.92 15.69 19.70
N GLU A 495 -18.31 15.84 18.53
CA GLU A 495 -18.26 14.80 17.48
C GLU A 495 -17.02 13.92 17.67
N GLU A 496 -17.11 12.61 17.38
CA GLU A 496 -16.06 11.61 17.68
C GLU A 496 -14.68 12.02 17.13
N GLN A 497 -13.70 12.18 18.03
CA GLN A 497 -12.38 12.75 17.71
C GLN A 497 -11.30 11.71 17.33
N GLY A 498 -11.69 10.44 17.14
CA GLY A 498 -10.77 9.31 17.13
C GLY A 498 -9.74 9.27 16.00
N SER A 499 -10.04 9.80 14.80
CA SER A 499 -9.19 9.70 13.60
C SER A 499 -8.46 11.00 13.20
N ILE A 500 -8.68 12.10 13.93
CA ILE A 500 -8.29 13.46 13.50
C ILE A 500 -6.80 13.58 13.13
N ASN A 501 -5.91 12.85 13.82
CA ASN A 501 -4.48 12.92 13.55
C ASN A 501 -4.08 12.25 12.24
N ALA A 502 -4.73 11.14 11.87
CA ALA A 502 -4.51 10.50 10.58
C ALA A 502 -5.07 11.40 9.48
N ASP A 503 -6.34 11.80 9.60
CA ASP A 503 -7.07 12.54 8.58
C ASP A 503 -6.34 13.84 8.18
N LYS A 504 -5.72 14.52 9.16
CA LYS A 504 -4.89 15.72 8.93
C LYS A 504 -3.65 15.51 8.08
N LEU A 505 -3.25 14.26 7.81
CA LEU A 505 -2.10 13.90 6.98
C LEU A 505 -2.52 13.42 5.58
N THR A 506 -3.81 13.23 5.30
CA THR A 506 -4.26 12.81 3.96
C THR A 506 -4.00 13.90 2.92
N SER A 507 -3.54 13.52 1.73
CA SER A 507 -3.44 14.39 0.56
C SER A 507 -4.72 14.44 -0.27
N ALA A 508 -5.72 13.63 0.07
CA ALA A 508 -7.01 13.65 -0.61
C ALA A 508 -7.76 14.96 -0.32
N THR A 509 -8.42 15.50 -1.34
CA THR A 509 -9.36 16.62 -1.18
C THR A 509 -10.77 16.12 -0.93
N ASN A 510 -11.62 16.99 -0.40
CA ASN A 510 -13.02 16.65 -0.17
C ASN A 510 -13.74 16.37 -1.51
N PRO A 511 -14.36 15.19 -1.70
CA PRO A 511 -15.08 14.86 -2.93
C PRO A 511 -16.39 15.64 -3.10
N ASP A 512 -16.97 16.18 -2.03
CA ASP A 512 -18.19 17.00 -2.08
C ASP A 512 -17.88 18.43 -2.54
N LYS A 513 -17.73 18.61 -3.86
CA LYS A 513 -17.37 19.91 -4.46
C LYS A 513 -18.44 20.98 -4.32
N GLU A 514 -19.71 20.60 -4.15
CA GLU A 514 -20.83 21.54 -4.12
C GLU A 514 -20.95 22.23 -2.75
N ASN A 515 -20.71 21.50 -1.66
CA ASN A 515 -20.93 22.02 -0.30
C ASN A 515 -19.65 22.33 0.47
N SER A 516 -18.48 21.94 -0.04
CA SER A 516 -17.20 22.17 0.64
C SER A 516 -16.57 23.52 0.28
N MET A 517 -15.90 24.13 1.26
CA MET A 517 -15.05 25.30 1.02
C MET A 517 -13.91 24.92 0.08
N ALA A 518 -13.58 25.77 -0.90
CA ALA A 518 -12.44 25.57 -1.78
C ALA A 518 -11.37 26.63 -1.52
N ILE A 519 -10.09 26.24 -1.63
CA ILE A 519 -8.96 27.17 -1.64
C ILE A 519 -8.24 27.13 -2.98
N SER A 520 -8.03 28.31 -3.55
CA SER A 520 -7.30 28.49 -4.81
C SER A 520 -5.85 28.92 -4.54
N ILE A 521 -4.89 28.16 -5.04
CA ILE A 521 -3.46 28.42 -4.86
C ILE A 521 -2.67 28.33 -6.17
N VAL A 522 -1.49 28.95 -6.20
CA VAL A 522 -0.54 28.84 -7.32
C VAL A 522 0.85 28.50 -6.79
N LEU A 523 1.41 27.41 -7.30
CA LEU A 523 2.82 27.04 -7.14
C LEU A 523 3.62 27.63 -8.32
N ASP A 524 4.88 27.96 -8.09
CA ASP A 524 5.77 28.46 -9.15
C ASP A 524 5.81 27.49 -10.35
N LYS A 525 5.72 28.01 -11.57
CA LYS A 525 5.91 27.27 -12.83
C LYS A 525 7.38 27.38 -13.24
N TYR A 526 7.95 26.28 -13.74
CA TYR A 526 9.36 26.19 -14.15
C TYR A 526 9.46 25.83 -15.64
N CYS A 527 10.57 26.19 -16.29
CA CYS A 527 10.78 25.91 -17.71
C CYS A 527 10.88 24.41 -18.00
N HIS A 528 11.36 23.63 -17.03
CA HIS A 528 11.49 22.18 -17.11
C HIS A 528 10.98 21.55 -15.81
N PRO A 529 10.49 20.28 -15.86
CA PRO A 529 10.15 19.54 -14.65
C PRO A 529 11.32 19.48 -13.67
N ILE A 530 11.03 19.70 -12.39
CA ILE A 530 12.02 19.60 -11.30
C ILE A 530 11.83 18.24 -10.64
N ALA A 531 12.88 17.42 -10.66
CA ALA A 531 12.86 16.05 -10.18
C ALA A 531 13.71 15.89 -8.92
N LEU A 532 13.15 15.25 -7.89
CA LEU A 532 13.89 14.78 -6.74
C LEU A 532 14.82 13.63 -7.18
N PRO A 533 16.15 13.78 -7.05
CA PRO A 533 17.08 12.72 -7.44
C PRO A 533 17.08 11.56 -6.46
N LYS A 534 17.43 10.38 -6.96
CA LYS A 534 17.83 9.25 -6.13
C LYS A 534 19.10 9.57 -5.38
N HIS A 535 19.14 9.20 -4.11
CA HIS A 535 20.36 9.27 -3.32
C HIS A 535 21.34 8.20 -3.78
N ARG A 536 22.56 8.61 -4.14
CA ARG A 536 23.71 7.70 -4.11
C ARG A 536 24.14 7.55 -2.66
N ILE A 537 24.48 6.33 -2.26
CA ILE A 537 25.18 6.08 -1.01
C ILE A 537 26.67 6.22 -1.33
N PRO A 538 27.33 7.33 -0.99
CA PRO A 538 28.77 7.44 -1.17
C PRO A 538 29.46 6.50 -0.18
N SER A 539 30.63 5.98 -0.53
CA SER A 539 31.56 5.48 0.47
C SER A 539 31.89 6.63 1.41
N ASP A 540 31.77 6.43 2.72
CA ASP A 540 32.13 7.43 3.74
C ASP A 540 33.56 7.16 4.26
N PRO A 541 34.60 7.77 3.65
CA PRO A 541 35.98 7.64 4.12
C PRO A 541 36.27 8.43 5.40
N GLN A 542 35.39 9.36 5.82
CA GLN A 542 35.59 10.21 7.00
C GLN A 542 34.93 9.67 8.27
N GLY A 543 33.81 8.93 8.17
CA GLY A 543 33.10 8.36 9.32
C GLY A 543 33.93 7.38 10.17
N ASP A 544 35.01 6.82 9.62
CA ASP A 544 35.95 5.98 10.37
C ASP A 544 37.11 6.77 11.02
N ARG A 545 37.38 8.01 10.59
CA ARG A 545 38.61 8.74 10.97
C ARG A 545 38.44 9.76 12.08
N THR A 546 37.22 10.00 12.57
CA THR A 546 36.97 10.96 13.66
C THR A 546 35.88 10.46 14.59
N ARG A 547 36.10 9.29 15.21
CA ARG A 547 35.24 8.82 16.30
C ARG A 547 35.66 9.53 17.58
N ALA A 548 34.93 10.57 17.97
CA ALA A 548 35.07 11.12 19.31
C ALA A 548 34.72 10.02 20.32
N GLU A 549 35.62 9.70 21.25
CA GLU A 549 35.29 8.79 22.34
C GLU A 549 34.12 9.37 23.13
N MET A 550 33.04 8.58 23.26
CA MET A 550 31.87 8.98 24.03
C MET A 550 32.20 8.88 25.54
N PRO A 551 32.12 9.99 26.29
CA PRO A 551 32.26 9.98 27.74
C PRO A 551 31.23 9.06 28.39
N ASN A 552 31.62 8.35 29.46
CA ASN A 552 30.74 7.40 30.16
C ASN A 552 29.41 8.01 30.64
N GLN A 553 29.43 9.28 31.07
CA GLN A 553 28.22 9.98 31.49
C GLN A 553 27.24 10.18 30.32
N LEU A 554 27.73 10.58 29.15
CA LEU A 554 26.91 10.73 27.94
C LEU A 554 26.41 9.37 27.42
N ARG A 555 27.21 8.30 27.58
CA ARG A 555 26.76 6.93 27.27
C ARG A 555 25.57 6.51 28.14
N LYS A 556 25.67 6.74 29.45
CA LYS A 556 24.59 6.44 30.38
C LYS A 556 23.31 7.24 30.05
N GLN A 557 23.45 8.53 29.76
CA GLN A 557 22.33 9.36 29.31
C GLN A 557 21.71 8.84 28.01
N LEU A 558 22.52 8.44 27.03
CA LEU A 558 22.03 7.87 25.78
C LEU A 558 21.25 6.56 26.03
N GLU A 559 21.74 5.68 26.90
CA GLU A 559 21.06 4.44 27.29
C GLU A 559 19.72 4.71 27.99
N GLU A 560 19.69 5.70 28.90
CA GLU A 560 18.45 6.15 29.56
C GLU A 560 17.44 6.69 28.54
N ILE A 561 17.90 7.53 27.61
CA ILE A 561 17.07 8.04 26.50
C ILE A 561 16.54 6.88 25.66
N ILE A 562 17.36 5.89 25.30
CA ILE A 562 16.92 4.73 24.49
C ILE A 562 15.88 3.90 25.26
N ALA A 563 16.03 3.74 26.57
CA ALA A 563 15.15 2.94 27.42
C ALA A 563 13.78 3.59 27.73
N THR A 564 13.61 4.90 27.52
CA THR A 564 12.34 5.59 27.81
C THR A 564 11.17 5.06 26.96
N ASP A 565 9.94 5.26 27.44
CA ASP A 565 8.73 4.87 26.73
C ASP A 565 8.63 5.54 25.34
N PRO A 566 8.13 4.85 24.29
CA PRO A 566 7.95 5.42 22.96
C PRO A 566 7.12 6.72 22.89
N LEU A 567 6.18 6.92 23.81
CA LEU A 567 5.34 8.11 23.89
C LEU A 567 6.00 9.28 24.63
N ASN A 568 7.16 9.05 25.25
CA ASN A 568 7.90 10.12 25.92
C ASN A 568 8.50 11.07 24.87
N PRO A 569 8.10 12.36 24.85
CA PRO A 569 8.64 13.30 23.88
C PRO A 569 10.13 13.55 24.16
N LEU A 570 10.96 13.49 23.10
CA LEU A 570 12.38 13.82 23.19
C LEU A 570 12.57 15.33 23.31
N SER A 571 13.38 15.76 24.27
CA SER A 571 13.83 17.15 24.38
C SER A 571 14.75 17.53 23.21
N PRO A 572 14.90 18.82 22.88
CA PRO A 572 15.87 19.28 21.89
C PRO A 572 17.29 18.76 22.16
N GLU A 573 17.68 18.70 23.44
CA GLU A 573 18.99 18.20 23.90
C GLU A 573 19.14 16.70 23.65
N ASP A 574 18.09 15.90 23.93
CA ASP A 574 18.09 14.46 23.63
C ASP A 574 18.29 14.21 22.13
N LYS A 575 17.58 14.99 21.29
CA LYS A 575 17.67 14.88 19.83
C LYS A 575 19.08 15.22 19.33
N GLU A 576 19.68 16.27 19.89
CA GLU A 576 21.04 16.66 19.56
C GLU A 576 22.05 15.58 19.98
N LEU A 577 21.91 15.01 21.18
CA LEU A 577 22.78 13.94 21.68
C LEU A 577 22.68 12.69 20.79
N LEU A 578 21.45 12.25 20.47
CA LEU A 578 21.18 11.12 19.58
C LEU A 578 21.83 11.33 18.20
N TRP A 579 21.69 12.51 17.62
CA TRP A 579 22.26 12.80 16.31
C TRP A 579 23.80 12.93 16.36
N HIS A 580 24.34 13.56 17.40
CA HIS A 580 25.78 13.69 17.60
C HIS A 580 26.45 12.31 17.66
N PHE A 581 25.87 11.38 18.43
CA PHE A 581 26.36 10.02 18.61
C PHE A 581 25.61 8.94 17.80
N ARG A 582 25.04 9.31 16.65
CA ARG A 582 24.23 8.43 15.77
C ARG A 582 24.88 7.09 15.42
N TYR A 583 26.21 7.04 15.29
CA TYR A 583 26.95 5.80 15.03
C TYR A 583 27.00 4.84 16.23
N GLU A 584 26.91 5.36 17.46
CA GLU A 584 26.72 4.54 18.65
C GLU A 584 25.25 4.13 18.79
N SER A 585 24.31 5.06 18.53
CA SER A 585 22.87 4.77 18.58
C SER A 585 22.46 3.63 17.64
N ILE A 586 22.96 3.60 16.40
CA ILE A 586 22.58 2.59 15.40
C ILE A 586 23.03 1.16 15.77
N LYS A 587 23.93 1.00 16.75
CA LYS A 587 24.32 -0.29 17.34
C LYS A 587 23.23 -0.88 18.23
N HIS A 588 22.21 -0.11 18.59
CA HIS A 588 21.10 -0.53 19.43
C HIS A 588 19.80 -0.47 18.62
N PRO A 589 19.16 -1.61 18.27
CA PRO A 589 17.93 -1.61 17.49
C PRO A 589 16.82 -0.71 18.09
N LYS A 590 16.66 -0.71 19.41
CA LYS A 590 15.66 0.11 20.13
C LYS A 590 15.87 1.63 19.98
N ALA A 591 17.07 2.07 19.58
CA ALA A 591 17.36 3.49 19.39
C ALA A 591 16.83 4.04 18.06
N TYR A 592 16.50 3.19 17.07
CA TYR A 592 16.17 3.62 15.71
C TYR A 592 15.02 4.65 15.66
N PRO A 593 13.86 4.43 16.29
CA PRO A 593 12.77 5.40 16.23
C PRO A 593 13.16 6.77 16.81
N LYS A 594 13.90 6.78 17.93
CA LYS A 594 14.34 8.00 18.60
C LYS A 594 15.41 8.75 17.80
N LEU A 595 16.36 8.00 17.23
CA LEU A 595 17.37 8.57 16.33
C LEU A 595 16.72 9.18 15.09
N LEU A 596 15.78 8.47 14.47
CA LEU A 596 15.12 8.91 13.24
C LEU A 596 14.14 10.07 13.47
N SER A 597 13.51 10.17 14.64
CA SER A 597 12.70 11.33 15.02
C SER A 597 13.53 12.57 15.38
N SER A 598 14.85 12.39 15.57
CA SER A 598 15.83 13.47 15.78
C SER A 598 16.38 14.05 14.47
N VAL A 599 16.12 13.39 13.33
CA VAL A 599 16.59 13.83 12.01
C VAL A 599 15.87 15.12 11.60
N LYS A 600 16.64 16.10 11.11
CA LYS A 600 16.11 17.33 10.50
C LYS A 600 15.82 17.05 9.03
N TRP A 601 14.62 16.55 8.71
CA TRP A 601 14.26 16.11 7.37
C TRP A 601 14.20 17.25 6.33
N GLY A 602 14.01 18.50 6.77
CA GLY A 602 14.10 19.70 5.93
C GLY A 602 15.53 20.20 5.66
N GLN A 603 16.53 19.31 5.67
CA GLN A 603 17.92 19.62 5.33
C GLN A 603 18.52 18.47 4.52
N GLN A 604 18.73 18.70 3.22
CA GLN A 604 19.12 17.64 2.27
C GLN A 604 20.43 16.94 2.67
N GLU A 605 21.41 17.70 3.16
CA GLU A 605 22.70 17.14 3.60
C GLU A 605 22.57 16.19 4.79
N ILE A 606 21.66 16.49 5.73
CA ILE A 606 21.37 15.65 6.89
C ILE A 606 20.65 14.38 6.45
N VAL A 607 19.66 14.50 5.56
CA VAL A 607 18.94 13.35 5.00
C VAL A 607 19.90 12.41 4.26
N ALA A 608 20.82 12.95 3.47
CA ALA A 608 21.84 12.17 2.78
C ALA A 608 22.73 11.38 3.77
N LYS A 609 23.16 12.01 4.87
CA LYS A 609 23.90 11.33 5.95
C LYS A 609 23.06 10.26 6.65
N THR A 610 21.76 10.50 6.87
CA THR A 610 20.83 9.50 7.40
C THR A 610 20.79 8.26 6.51
N TYR A 611 20.65 8.42 5.20
CA TYR A 611 20.63 7.27 4.29
C TYR A 611 21.97 6.52 4.22
N GLN A 612 23.10 7.22 4.37
CA GLN A 612 24.41 6.57 4.53
C GLN A 612 24.49 5.73 5.81
N LEU A 613 23.90 6.21 6.92
CA LEU A 613 23.81 5.46 8.17
C LEU A 613 22.91 4.23 8.00
N LEU A 614 21.73 4.41 7.40
CA LEU A 614 20.77 3.33 7.16
C LEU A 614 21.28 2.30 6.14
N ALA A 615 22.30 2.62 5.35
CA ALA A 615 23.00 1.65 4.52
C ALA A 615 23.83 0.65 5.35
N LYS A 616 24.26 1.05 6.57
CA LYS A 616 24.99 0.24 7.56
C LYS A 616 24.05 -0.34 8.63
N LYS A 617 22.90 -0.83 8.21
CA LYS A 617 21.83 -1.34 9.09
C LYS A 617 21.99 -2.82 9.45
N GLU A 618 23.19 -3.39 9.36
CA GLU A 618 23.42 -4.82 9.60
C GLU A 618 22.92 -5.26 10.98
N VAL A 619 23.09 -4.41 11.99
CA VAL A 619 22.60 -4.66 13.35
C VAL A 619 21.08 -4.76 13.40
N TRP A 620 20.36 -3.86 12.71
CA TRP A 620 18.90 -3.92 12.59
C TRP A 620 18.46 -5.16 11.84
N ASP A 621 19.10 -5.46 10.71
CA ASP A 621 18.71 -6.60 9.88
C ASP A 621 18.91 -7.93 10.64
N GLN A 622 19.99 -8.06 11.44
CA GLN A 622 20.32 -9.26 12.22
C GLN A 622 19.60 -9.37 13.58
N SER A 623 19.01 -8.29 14.10
CA SER A 623 18.32 -8.34 15.40
C SER A 623 17.13 -9.31 15.37
N THR A 624 16.64 -9.72 16.53
CA THR A 624 15.32 -10.35 16.61
C THR A 624 14.25 -9.35 16.14
N LEU A 625 13.17 -9.86 15.52
CA LEU A 625 12.03 -9.03 15.14
C LEU A 625 11.29 -8.59 16.40
N ASP A 626 11.21 -7.28 16.60
CA ASP A 626 10.33 -6.64 17.58
C ASP A 626 9.20 -5.96 16.81
N VAL A 627 7.99 -6.51 16.91
CA VAL A 627 6.83 -6.00 16.17
C VAL A 627 6.46 -4.60 16.65
N GLY A 628 6.52 -4.31 17.95
CA GLY A 628 6.19 -2.99 18.49
C GLY A 628 7.13 -1.91 17.94
N LEU A 629 8.43 -2.19 17.96
CA LEU A 629 9.45 -1.30 17.40
C LEU A 629 9.26 -1.06 15.90
N THR A 630 8.95 -2.12 15.17
CA THR A 630 8.76 -2.06 13.71
C THR A 630 7.49 -1.28 13.35
N MET A 631 6.40 -1.49 14.10
CA MET A 631 5.15 -0.76 13.96
C MET A 631 5.31 0.73 14.30
N GLN A 632 6.17 1.09 15.25
CA GLN A 632 6.49 2.48 15.54
C GLN A 632 7.07 3.20 14.31
N LEU A 633 7.98 2.56 13.56
CA LEU A 633 8.53 3.13 12.33
C LEU A 633 7.50 3.23 11.17
N LEU A 634 6.30 2.69 11.35
CA LEU A 634 5.17 2.79 10.42
C LEU A 634 4.08 3.77 10.91
N ASP A 635 4.27 4.43 12.05
CA ASP A 635 3.32 5.42 12.58
C ASP A 635 3.36 6.75 11.79
N CYS A 636 2.57 7.72 12.24
CA CYS A 636 2.44 9.05 11.63
C CYS A 636 3.68 9.97 11.79
N ASN A 637 4.63 9.62 12.64
CA ASN A 637 5.86 10.39 12.84
C ASN A 637 6.87 10.16 11.70
N PHE A 638 6.77 9.03 10.99
CA PHE A 638 7.74 8.62 9.98
C PHE A 638 7.09 8.54 8.60
N SER A 639 7.29 9.58 7.78
CA SER A 639 6.85 9.61 6.37
C SER A 639 7.94 9.19 5.37
N ASP A 640 9.18 9.03 5.81
CA ASP A 640 10.31 8.71 4.94
C ASP A 640 10.18 7.29 4.34
N GLU A 641 10.23 7.21 3.01
CA GLU A 641 10.07 5.95 2.26
C GLU A 641 11.10 4.89 2.65
N ASN A 642 12.37 5.27 2.88
CA ASN A 642 13.43 4.31 3.20
C ASN A 642 13.30 3.76 4.62
N VAL A 643 12.91 4.60 5.58
CA VAL A 643 12.60 4.20 6.96
C VAL A 643 11.43 3.22 6.97
N ARG A 644 10.32 3.56 6.31
CA ARG A 644 9.14 2.69 6.26
C ARG A 644 9.42 1.38 5.53
N ALA A 645 10.14 1.43 4.40
CA ALA A 645 10.56 0.23 3.68
C ALA A 645 11.49 -0.68 4.50
N MET A 646 12.36 -0.12 5.35
CA MET A 646 13.17 -0.88 6.29
C MET A 646 12.31 -1.61 7.32
N ALA A 647 11.31 -0.94 7.88
CA ALA A 647 10.37 -1.54 8.82
C ALA A 647 9.59 -2.70 8.17
N VAL A 648 9.00 -2.47 7.00
CA VAL A 648 8.29 -3.50 6.24
C VAL A 648 9.20 -4.68 5.87
N GLN A 649 10.45 -4.42 5.49
CA GLN A 649 11.42 -5.49 5.23
C GLN A 649 11.63 -6.39 6.45
N LYS A 650 11.56 -5.84 7.67
CA LYS A 650 11.64 -6.61 8.91
C LYS A 650 10.35 -7.41 9.16
N LEU A 651 9.17 -6.85 8.85
CA LEU A 651 7.88 -7.55 8.94
C LEU A 651 7.75 -8.73 7.97
N GLU A 652 8.54 -8.78 6.90
CA GLU A 652 8.52 -9.92 5.96
C GLU A 652 8.92 -11.25 6.62
N SER A 653 9.61 -11.24 7.77
CA SER A 653 9.90 -12.45 8.56
C SER A 653 8.81 -12.80 9.57
N LEU A 654 7.73 -12.03 9.67
CA LEU A 654 6.63 -12.29 10.58
C LEU A 654 5.81 -13.49 10.08
N GLU A 655 5.47 -14.40 10.99
CA GLU A 655 4.66 -15.58 10.68
C GLU A 655 3.21 -15.22 10.35
N ASP A 656 2.49 -16.08 9.63
CA ASP A 656 1.11 -15.80 9.20
C ASP A 656 0.15 -15.56 10.37
N ASP A 657 0.30 -16.32 11.45
CA ASP A 657 -0.52 -16.19 12.66
C ASP A 657 -0.32 -14.81 13.33
N ASP A 658 0.94 -14.39 13.46
CA ASP A 658 1.28 -13.08 14.00
C ASP A 658 0.85 -11.95 13.03
N VAL A 659 0.99 -12.12 11.70
CA VAL A 659 0.47 -11.14 10.72
C VAL A 659 -1.03 -10.99 10.87
N LEU A 660 -1.78 -12.09 11.02
CA LEU A 660 -3.21 -12.05 11.21
C LEU A 660 -3.58 -11.31 12.51
N HIS A 661 -2.82 -11.52 13.59
CA HIS A 661 -3.02 -10.84 14.86
C HIS A 661 -2.85 -9.32 14.77
N TYR A 662 -1.86 -8.84 13.99
CA TYR A 662 -1.57 -7.41 13.82
C TYR A 662 -2.17 -6.81 12.54
N LEU A 663 -2.98 -7.57 11.80
CA LEU A 663 -3.45 -7.18 10.46
C LEU A 663 -4.24 -5.87 10.47
N LEU A 664 -5.08 -5.66 11.49
CA LEU A 664 -5.85 -4.43 11.62
C LEU A 664 -4.93 -3.21 11.76
N GLN A 665 -3.93 -3.27 12.64
CA GLN A 665 -2.98 -2.18 12.86
C GLN A 665 -2.15 -1.91 11.61
N LEU A 666 -1.78 -2.95 10.86
CA LEU A 666 -1.07 -2.83 9.59
C LEU A 666 -1.95 -2.14 8.52
N VAL A 667 -3.24 -2.49 8.43
CA VAL A 667 -4.19 -1.80 7.54
C VAL A 667 -4.35 -0.33 7.94
N GLN A 668 -4.43 -0.02 9.24
CA GLN A 668 -4.48 1.38 9.70
C GLN A 668 -3.21 2.16 9.38
N ALA A 669 -2.03 1.53 9.49
CA ALA A 669 -0.75 2.18 9.18
C ALA A 669 -0.62 2.61 7.70
N VAL A 670 -1.41 2.03 6.78
CA VAL A 670 -1.50 2.48 5.38
C VAL A 670 -2.01 3.91 5.26
N LYS A 671 -2.78 4.43 6.24
CA LYS A 671 -3.24 5.83 6.28
C LYS A 671 -2.07 6.82 6.38
N PHE A 672 -0.92 6.38 6.91
CA PHE A 672 0.28 7.22 7.08
C PHE A 672 1.26 7.13 5.90
N GLU A 673 0.99 6.28 4.91
CA GLU A 673 1.79 6.27 3.68
C GLU A 673 1.57 7.58 2.92
N PRO A 674 2.62 8.26 2.43
CA PRO A 674 2.44 9.45 1.63
C PRO A 674 1.75 9.14 0.29
N TYR A 675 2.04 7.99 -0.31
CA TYR A 675 1.55 7.58 -1.63
C TYR A 675 0.77 6.26 -1.55
N HIS A 676 -0.11 6.01 -2.52
CA HIS A 676 -0.89 4.77 -2.61
C HIS A 676 -0.01 3.53 -2.82
N ASP A 677 1.02 3.64 -3.68
CA ASP A 677 2.02 2.59 -3.85
C ASP A 677 3.13 2.70 -2.80
N SER A 678 3.14 1.77 -1.85
CA SER A 678 4.10 1.72 -0.76
C SER A 678 4.60 0.30 -0.48
N ALA A 679 5.69 0.20 0.27
CA ALA A 679 6.19 -1.09 0.75
C ALA A 679 5.12 -1.83 1.57
N LEU A 680 4.37 -1.12 2.41
CA LEU A 680 3.33 -1.70 3.27
C LEU A 680 2.12 -2.18 2.47
N ALA A 681 1.66 -1.41 1.48
CA ALA A 681 0.58 -1.83 0.58
C ALA A 681 0.97 -3.12 -0.18
N ARG A 682 2.19 -3.19 -0.69
CA ARG A 682 2.73 -4.40 -1.36
C ARG A 682 2.87 -5.57 -0.40
N PHE A 683 3.27 -5.34 0.85
CA PHE A 683 3.34 -6.39 1.87
C PHE A 683 1.96 -7.01 2.15
N LEU A 684 0.95 -6.17 2.39
CA LEU A 684 -0.43 -6.62 2.64
C LEU A 684 -0.98 -7.41 1.45
N LEU A 685 -0.82 -6.90 0.23
CA LEU A 685 -1.21 -7.60 -1.00
C LEU A 685 -0.56 -8.99 -1.08
N LYS A 686 0.75 -9.08 -0.85
CA LYS A 686 1.46 -10.37 -0.92
C LYS A 686 0.99 -11.35 0.15
N ARG A 687 0.79 -10.90 1.39
CA ARG A 687 0.33 -11.78 2.48
C ARG A 687 -1.09 -12.28 2.24
N GLY A 688 -1.99 -11.41 1.77
CA GLY A 688 -3.36 -11.81 1.43
C GLY A 688 -3.45 -12.82 0.29
N LEU A 689 -2.59 -12.70 -0.73
CA LEU A 689 -2.57 -13.64 -1.87
C LEU A 689 -1.90 -14.97 -1.57
N ARG A 690 -1.07 -15.06 -0.52
CA ARG A 690 -0.42 -16.30 -0.08
C ARG A 690 -1.25 -17.09 0.92
N ASN A 691 -2.05 -16.40 1.74
CA ASN A 691 -2.82 -17.01 2.82
C ASN A 691 -4.29 -16.57 2.74
N LYS A 692 -5.17 -17.52 2.45
CA LYS A 692 -6.61 -17.30 2.23
C LYS A 692 -7.31 -16.67 3.44
N ARG A 693 -6.89 -17.01 4.67
CA ARG A 693 -7.44 -16.43 5.91
C ARG A 693 -7.01 -14.97 6.08
N ILE A 694 -5.74 -14.65 5.85
CA ILE A 694 -5.26 -13.25 5.86
C ILE A 694 -6.00 -12.45 4.79
N GLY A 695 -6.14 -12.99 3.58
CA GLY A 695 -6.86 -12.36 2.49
C GLY A 695 -8.34 -12.08 2.80
N HIS A 696 -9.03 -13.01 3.47
CA HIS A 696 -10.40 -12.82 3.95
C HIS A 696 -10.55 -11.62 4.88
N PHE A 697 -9.71 -11.51 5.91
CA PHE A 697 -9.79 -10.38 6.84
C PHE A 697 -9.27 -9.08 6.23
N LEU A 698 -8.27 -9.14 5.36
CA LEU A 698 -7.78 -7.99 4.61
C LEU A 698 -8.90 -7.37 3.77
N PHE A 699 -9.71 -8.18 3.08
CA PHE A 699 -10.89 -7.72 2.34
C PHE A 699 -11.83 -6.92 3.25
N TRP A 700 -12.23 -7.50 4.39
CA TRP A 700 -13.20 -6.86 5.27
C TRP A 700 -12.67 -5.59 5.93
N PHE A 701 -11.40 -5.57 6.35
CA PHE A 701 -10.80 -4.38 6.94
C PHE A 701 -10.63 -3.24 5.95
N LEU A 702 -10.22 -3.52 4.70
CA LEU A 702 -10.15 -2.50 3.67
C LEU A 702 -11.55 -1.99 3.30
N ARG A 703 -12.50 -2.91 3.07
CA ARG A 703 -13.86 -2.55 2.65
C ARG A 703 -14.59 -1.71 3.71
N SER A 704 -14.44 -2.02 5.00
CA SER A 704 -15.04 -1.22 6.07
C SER A 704 -14.52 0.21 6.10
N GLU A 705 -13.23 0.40 5.86
CA GLU A 705 -12.61 1.73 5.82
C GLU A 705 -13.04 2.54 4.59
N ILE A 706 -13.19 1.89 3.43
CA ILE A 706 -13.74 2.54 2.22
C ILE A 706 -15.16 3.06 2.49
N ALA A 707 -15.99 2.29 3.19
CA ALA A 707 -17.34 2.70 3.52
C ALA A 707 -17.41 3.84 4.57
N GLN A 708 -16.43 3.92 5.49
CA GLN A 708 -16.49 4.85 6.62
C GLN A 708 -15.64 6.12 6.45
N SER A 709 -14.56 6.09 5.65
CA SER A 709 -13.58 7.18 5.60
C SER A 709 -13.33 7.68 4.19
N MET A 710 -13.99 8.79 3.83
CA MET A 710 -13.78 9.48 2.55
C MET A 710 -12.33 9.94 2.34
N HIS A 711 -11.57 10.18 3.41
CA HIS A 711 -10.16 10.59 3.35
C HIS A 711 -9.23 9.57 2.69
N TYR A 712 -9.59 8.29 2.72
CA TYR A 712 -8.70 7.18 2.33
C TYR A 712 -9.35 6.17 1.38
N GLN A 713 -10.57 6.44 0.89
CA GLN A 713 -11.32 5.57 -0.03
C GLN A 713 -10.47 5.07 -1.19
N GLN A 714 -9.86 5.98 -1.96
CA GLN A 714 -9.02 5.63 -3.11
C GLN A 714 -7.85 4.71 -2.74
N ARG A 715 -7.18 5.01 -1.61
CA ARG A 715 -6.02 4.25 -1.15
C ARG A 715 -6.37 2.83 -0.79
N PHE A 716 -7.45 2.62 -0.05
CA PHE A 716 -7.88 1.27 0.31
C PHE A 716 -8.48 0.53 -0.88
N ALA A 717 -9.22 1.24 -1.74
CA ALA A 717 -9.85 0.67 -2.92
C ALA A 717 -8.84 0.11 -3.93
N VAL A 718 -7.72 0.80 -4.19
CA VAL A 718 -6.70 0.30 -5.13
C VAL A 718 -5.96 -0.94 -4.61
N ILE A 719 -5.74 -1.02 -3.29
CA ILE A 719 -5.16 -2.22 -2.65
C ILE A 719 -6.16 -3.38 -2.72
N LEU A 720 -7.44 -3.10 -2.45
CA LEU A 720 -8.50 -4.08 -2.48
C LEU A 720 -8.74 -4.62 -3.89
N GLU A 721 -8.77 -3.76 -4.91
CA GLU A 721 -8.86 -4.15 -6.31
C GLU A 721 -7.70 -5.08 -6.70
N ALA A 722 -6.47 -4.71 -6.33
CA ALA A 722 -5.31 -5.54 -6.61
C ALA A 722 -5.43 -6.92 -5.95
N TYR A 723 -5.93 -7.01 -4.72
CA TYR A 723 -6.18 -8.29 -4.06
C TYR A 723 -7.28 -9.11 -4.75
N LEU A 724 -8.44 -8.50 -5.03
CA LEU A 724 -9.59 -9.17 -5.64
C LEU A 724 -9.28 -9.74 -7.03
N ARG A 725 -8.47 -9.04 -7.83
CA ARG A 725 -7.99 -9.53 -9.12
C ARG A 725 -7.06 -10.75 -9.01
N GLY A 726 -6.57 -11.10 -7.82
CA GLY A 726 -5.66 -12.22 -7.59
C GLY A 726 -6.15 -13.27 -6.58
N CYS A 727 -7.30 -13.09 -5.93
CA CYS A 727 -7.73 -13.99 -4.85
C CYS A 727 -8.38 -15.30 -5.33
N GLY A 728 -8.63 -15.43 -6.64
CA GLY A 728 -9.25 -16.61 -7.26
C GLY A 728 -10.79 -16.56 -7.27
N LYS A 729 -11.42 -17.29 -8.19
CA LYS A 729 -12.87 -17.31 -8.40
C LYS A 729 -13.66 -17.71 -7.14
N ALA A 730 -13.23 -18.73 -6.41
CA ALA A 730 -13.92 -19.17 -5.18
C ALA A 730 -14.01 -18.05 -4.13
N MET A 731 -12.90 -17.35 -3.87
CA MET A 731 -12.88 -16.25 -2.91
C MET A 731 -13.76 -15.08 -3.37
N LEU A 732 -13.70 -14.73 -4.66
CA LEU A 732 -14.56 -13.69 -5.25
C LEU A 732 -16.04 -14.01 -5.03
N HIS A 733 -16.47 -15.21 -5.38
CA HIS A 733 -17.87 -15.63 -5.20
C HIS A 733 -18.29 -15.64 -3.72
N ASP A 734 -17.41 -16.07 -2.81
CA ASP A 734 -17.68 -16.01 -1.38
C ASP A 734 -17.87 -14.57 -0.90
N PHE A 735 -17.02 -13.63 -1.34
CA PHE A 735 -17.18 -12.21 -1.01
C PHE A 735 -18.47 -11.63 -1.59
N MET A 736 -18.85 -11.98 -2.82
CA MET A 736 -20.11 -11.52 -3.43
C MET A 736 -21.31 -11.93 -2.57
N LYS A 737 -21.36 -13.19 -2.15
CA LYS A 737 -22.44 -13.68 -1.26
C LYS A 737 -22.40 -12.96 0.09
N GLN A 738 -21.22 -12.77 0.68
CA GLN A 738 -21.09 -12.10 1.98
C GLN A 738 -21.54 -10.64 1.93
N VAL A 739 -21.09 -9.89 0.92
CA VAL A 739 -21.48 -8.49 0.71
C VAL A 739 -22.98 -8.39 0.47
N GLN A 740 -23.54 -9.24 -0.40
CA GLN A 740 -24.97 -9.30 -0.66
C GLN A 740 -25.78 -9.52 0.64
N VAL A 741 -25.39 -10.50 1.46
CA VAL A 741 -26.08 -10.79 2.73
C VAL A 741 -25.99 -9.59 3.68
N ILE A 742 -24.82 -8.98 3.82
CA ILE A 742 -24.64 -7.82 4.70
C ILE A 742 -25.49 -6.64 4.24
N GLU A 743 -25.56 -6.36 2.94
CA GLU A 743 -26.39 -5.28 2.41
C GLU A 743 -27.88 -5.54 2.63
N LEU A 744 -28.33 -6.78 2.44
CA LEU A 744 -29.73 -7.17 2.72
C LEU A 744 -30.08 -7.01 4.20
N LEU A 745 -29.21 -7.48 5.11
CA LEU A 745 -29.41 -7.35 6.55
C LEU A 745 -29.31 -5.88 7.01
N HIS A 746 -28.40 -5.11 6.45
CA HIS A 746 -28.28 -3.67 6.71
C HIS A 746 -29.54 -2.94 6.28
N LYS A 747 -30.10 -3.25 5.11
CA LYS A 747 -31.37 -2.70 4.64
C LYS A 747 -32.51 -2.98 5.61
N VAL A 748 -32.68 -4.24 6.03
CA VAL A 748 -33.69 -4.59 7.05
C VAL A 748 -33.44 -3.81 8.35
N THR A 749 -32.19 -3.69 8.78
CA THR A 749 -31.83 -2.93 9.98
C THR A 749 -32.24 -1.47 9.87
N MET A 750 -31.98 -0.81 8.73
CA MET A 750 -32.37 0.59 8.52
C MET A 750 -33.90 0.75 8.48
N GLU A 751 -34.61 -0.16 7.81
CA GLU A 751 -36.07 -0.14 7.76
C GLU A 751 -36.68 -0.31 9.17
N ILE A 752 -36.17 -1.21 9.99
CA ILE A 752 -36.63 -1.39 11.37
C ILE A 752 -36.32 -0.16 12.22
N LYS A 753 -35.13 0.43 12.09
CA LYS A 753 -34.78 1.69 12.76
C LYS A 753 -35.71 2.84 12.39
N SER A 754 -36.27 2.85 11.18
CA SER A 754 -37.22 3.89 10.75
C SER A 754 -38.63 3.74 11.35
N VAL A 755 -39.00 2.53 11.77
CA VAL A 755 -40.30 2.23 12.41
C VAL A 755 -40.22 2.44 13.93
N SER A 756 -39.03 2.23 14.51
CA SER A 756 -38.72 2.41 15.91
C SER A 756 -38.62 3.89 16.27
N ALA A 757 -39.51 4.41 17.13
CA ALA A 757 -39.45 5.83 17.55
C ALA A 757 -38.22 6.15 18.41
N GLU A 758 -37.73 5.15 19.16
CA GLU A 758 -36.54 5.24 20.01
C GLU A 758 -35.52 4.15 19.67
N LYS A 759 -34.25 4.34 20.06
CA LYS A 759 -33.13 3.44 19.71
C LYS A 759 -33.25 2.02 20.30
N TYR A 760 -34.20 1.81 21.22
CA TYR A 760 -34.44 0.56 21.95
C TYR A 760 -35.93 0.20 22.05
N ASP A 761 -36.77 0.69 21.13
CA ASP A 761 -38.17 0.28 21.09
C ASP A 761 -38.28 -1.17 20.58
N VAL A 762 -38.59 -2.09 21.49
CA VAL A 762 -38.76 -3.53 21.23
C VAL A 762 -40.22 -3.91 21.43
N THR A 763 -41.14 -3.12 20.85
CA THR A 763 -42.57 -3.46 20.82
C THR A 763 -42.85 -4.72 20.00
N SER A 764 -43.93 -5.43 20.34
CA SER A 764 -44.37 -6.63 19.60
C SER A 764 -44.60 -6.36 18.11
N GLN A 765 -44.98 -5.13 17.75
CA GLN A 765 -45.14 -4.69 16.38
C GLN A 765 -43.79 -4.67 15.63
N VAL A 766 -42.75 -4.08 16.24
CA VAL A 766 -41.39 -4.04 15.66
C VAL A 766 -40.84 -5.47 15.49
N ILE A 767 -41.04 -6.34 16.49
CA ILE A 767 -40.63 -7.76 16.41
C ILE A 767 -41.38 -8.49 15.27
N ALA A 768 -42.70 -8.32 15.16
CA ALA A 768 -43.50 -8.96 14.12
C ALA A 768 -43.06 -8.50 12.72
N GLN A 769 -42.78 -7.21 12.54
CA GLN A 769 -42.27 -6.69 11.28
C GLN A 769 -40.85 -7.19 10.96
N LEU A 770 -39.98 -7.31 11.96
CA LEU A 770 -38.65 -7.90 11.78
C LEU A 770 -38.77 -9.35 11.30
N ARG A 771 -39.57 -10.19 11.98
CA ARG A 771 -39.81 -11.58 11.56
C ARG A 771 -40.33 -11.68 10.14
N GLN A 772 -41.38 -10.92 9.81
CA GLN A 772 -41.95 -10.90 8.47
C GLN A 772 -40.91 -10.53 7.39
N LYS A 773 -40.04 -9.54 7.68
CA LYS A 773 -38.97 -9.14 6.76
C LYS A 773 -37.89 -10.21 6.62
N LEU A 774 -37.49 -10.87 7.70
CA LEU A 774 -36.51 -11.96 7.68
C LEU A 774 -37.04 -13.20 6.93
N GLU A 775 -38.30 -13.59 7.14
CA GLU A 775 -38.97 -14.66 6.38
C GLU A 775 -39.03 -14.34 4.88
N LYS A 776 -39.32 -13.08 4.53
CA LYS A 776 -39.30 -12.62 3.14
C LYS A 776 -37.90 -12.66 2.52
N LEU A 777 -36.87 -12.31 3.28
CA LEU A 777 -35.48 -12.43 2.83
C LEU A 777 -35.09 -13.89 2.59
N GLN A 778 -35.42 -14.77 3.54
CA GLN A 778 -35.15 -16.21 3.49
C GLN A 778 -35.77 -16.88 2.27
N SER A 779 -36.99 -16.47 1.89
CA SER A 779 -37.72 -17.08 0.77
C SER A 779 -37.30 -16.62 -0.63
N SER A 780 -36.59 -15.49 -0.76
CA SER A 780 -36.41 -14.87 -2.09
C SER A 780 -35.02 -14.29 -2.41
N LYS A 781 -34.16 -14.05 -1.42
CA LYS A 781 -32.93 -13.26 -1.64
C LYS A 781 -31.68 -13.78 -0.95
N LEU A 782 -31.80 -14.60 0.08
CA LEU A 782 -30.63 -15.13 0.78
C LEU A 782 -30.00 -16.30 0.00
N PRO A 783 -28.66 -16.35 -0.10
CA PRO A 783 -27.98 -17.50 -0.67
C PRO A 783 -28.18 -18.74 0.21
N GLU A 784 -28.23 -19.92 -0.40
CA GLU A 784 -28.41 -21.20 0.31
C GLU A 784 -27.33 -21.44 1.38
N SER A 785 -26.09 -21.05 1.07
CA SER A 785 -24.98 -21.05 2.01
C SER A 785 -23.91 -20.03 1.64
N PHE A 786 -23.28 -19.45 2.65
CA PHE A 786 -22.17 -18.50 2.53
C PHE A 786 -21.22 -18.60 3.73
N ARG A 787 -19.95 -18.27 3.52
CA ARG A 787 -18.98 -18.14 4.63
C ARG A 787 -19.25 -16.90 5.45
N VAL A 788 -19.05 -16.96 6.76
CA VAL A 788 -19.36 -15.83 7.64
C VAL A 788 -18.19 -14.82 7.70
N PRO A 789 -18.43 -13.51 7.61
CA PRO A 789 -17.37 -12.49 7.59
C PRO A 789 -16.40 -12.48 8.77
N TYR A 790 -16.87 -12.77 10.00
CA TYR A 790 -16.00 -12.72 11.19
C TYR A 790 -15.22 -14.02 11.44
N ASP A 791 -15.59 -15.13 10.80
CA ASP A 791 -14.87 -16.40 10.87
C ASP A 791 -15.05 -17.17 9.54
N PRO A 792 -14.03 -17.15 8.66
CA PRO A 792 -14.11 -17.81 7.36
C PRO A 792 -14.18 -19.35 7.45
N GLY A 793 -13.93 -19.94 8.63
CA GLY A 793 -14.12 -21.35 8.88
C GLY A 793 -15.58 -21.75 9.12
N LEU A 794 -16.49 -20.79 9.30
CA LEU A 794 -17.91 -21.04 9.50
C LEU A 794 -18.71 -20.76 8.23
N ARG A 795 -19.67 -21.65 7.94
CA ARG A 795 -20.68 -21.42 6.91
C ARG A 795 -22.05 -21.26 7.57
N ALA A 796 -22.78 -20.23 7.15
CA ALA A 796 -24.18 -20.06 7.47
C ALA A 796 -25.04 -20.62 6.33
N GLY A 797 -26.25 -21.05 6.69
CA GLY A 797 -27.27 -21.51 5.75
C GLY A 797 -28.59 -20.78 6.02
N ALA A 798 -29.69 -21.52 6.00
CA ALA A 798 -31.02 -20.98 6.26
C ALA A 798 -31.12 -20.24 7.62
N LEU A 799 -31.82 -19.10 7.63
CA LEU A 799 -32.19 -18.41 8.85
C LEU A 799 -33.20 -19.23 9.65
N VAL A 800 -33.00 -19.27 10.96
CA VAL A 800 -34.00 -19.72 11.94
C VAL A 800 -34.65 -18.45 12.50
N VAL A 801 -35.84 -18.12 11.99
CA VAL A 801 -36.56 -16.86 12.29
C VAL A 801 -37.49 -16.99 13.49
#